data_AF-A0A3D2V2N3-F1
#
_entry.id   AF-A0A3D2V2N3-F1
#
_cell.length_a   1.000
_cell.length_b   1.000
_cell.length_c   1.000
_cell.angle_alpha   90.00
_cell.angle_beta   90.00
_cell.angle_gamma   90.00
#
_symmetry.space_group_name_H-M   'P 1'
#
loop_
_entity.id
_entity.type
_entity.pdbx_description
1 polymer ?
#
loop_
_entity_poly.entity_id
_entity_poly.type
_entity_poly.pdbx_seq_one_letter_code
_entity_poly.pdbx_strand_id
1 'polypeptide(L)'
;MIQTVCTVTLIVFASVFSQHAFGEEAPPAPYKCLYSITPVNVDGIIDESIWVDSLPVGEFLVPAGNGEKAKAQTVAKLAWDLDYLYFAAEMEDASLVAALKNHDDFLWYEDVFELFFRPSDQHQGYYEFQVNPLGTTFDIYWPNRENQGELFKQQLGADTFQYDVVAKPTPDSQGWLVEGRIRWRDMMHTGGRPAVDEIWKFALCRYDYLPDLEPELSSSAPLTKHDFHFSKDYRTIQFVGPAQEEGPFHIAGSKVIGAPVPPPAFKAVPKYEHFELGTPMFLAIEPGTDEFIAITQDNPDGKCRIVRVDKESGAVTEMLKMEDLAYNLCFHPNYEENGQIFFGTNDVTGADSKCHVRRYTVKDGVIDPDSHKLIVEWPSNGHNGAAVTFGHDGMLYVTTGDGTTDSDTNLAGQQLDHLLAKLLRLDVDSAPEDKGYVIPKDNPFVGRAGTAPETYAYGLRNPWRMTTDAKTGQIWIGNNGQDLWEQIYLVRRGANWGWSVYEGSYPFYLERQLGPDPHTKPAFEHPHSEARSMTGGIVYQGDKYPSLRGAYIYGDYSTGKIWAGRHNGKRATYHQEIADSQMAIADFVEDPDGDILVLDYQGGGSIHSLVPNDQPDYSKSFPKRLSDSGIFDDVSTHTLVNGAIPYDVNSPLWSDGAGKTRYIVLTDEEDQITASDTGPWGFPEKTVIVKSFSLEMTEGDPSSRRWIETRFLTKQQNEWVGYSYRWNRNQTDAVLVADEGRDEAFQIKTVNGAKTKNWRYPSRSECMMCHSRAANYVLGLQTVQLNKDIDYGSHVENQLSFLHRTGRVTVNTKPQVSTFANHREMLRSFDKESASAAASAAKPASEQRGVANDGLFAHGGEGVPKLADLLDETASIETRARSYIFSNCAQCHVGAGGGNSQMHFEFSRSLTEMNVVDEVPLHGLKGVEAGKLITPGNPDKSVLFKRITTRGTGQMPIIATTEVDEAAVSVIRQWIEQMTK
;
A
#
# COMPACT_ATOMS: atom_id res chain seq x y z
N MET A 1 -49.21 2.82 -51.58
CA MET A 1 -50.26 2.00 -50.94
C MET A 1 -49.67 1.56 -49.61
N ILE A 2 -49.90 2.30 -48.53
CA ILE A 2 -51.07 2.23 -47.60
C ILE A 2 -51.26 0.81 -47.04
N GLN A 3 -51.13 0.70 -45.71
CA GLN A 3 -51.98 0.00 -44.72
C GLN A 3 -51.08 -0.36 -43.52
N THR A 4 -51.05 0.36 -42.39
CA THR A 4 -52.09 0.66 -41.38
C THR A 4 -52.71 -0.59 -40.75
N VAL A 5 -52.28 -0.93 -39.53
CA VAL A 5 -52.96 -1.78 -38.54
C VAL A 5 -52.57 -1.21 -37.16
N CYS A 6 -53.36 -0.34 -36.51
CA CYS A 6 -54.56 -0.56 -35.69
C CYS A 6 -54.36 -1.54 -34.51
N THR A 7 -54.04 -0.96 -33.36
CA THR A 7 -54.08 -1.53 -32.01
C THR A 7 -55.52 -1.78 -31.57
N VAL A 8 -55.83 -2.99 -31.10
CA VAL A 8 -57.11 -3.33 -30.45
C VAL A 8 -56.91 -3.35 -28.95
N THR A 9 -57.61 -2.45 -28.26
CA THR A 9 -57.74 -2.39 -26.80
C THR A 9 -58.75 -3.43 -26.33
N LEU A 10 -58.36 -4.31 -25.41
CA LEU A 10 -59.30 -5.20 -24.70
C LEU A 10 -59.65 -4.56 -23.36
N ILE A 11 -60.91 -4.13 -23.24
CA ILE A 11 -61.54 -3.66 -21.99
C ILE A 11 -62.17 -4.89 -21.33
N VAL A 12 -61.74 -5.21 -20.11
CA VAL A 12 -62.44 -6.16 -19.22
C VAL A 12 -63.19 -5.35 -18.16
N PHE A 13 -64.52 -5.39 -18.23
CA PHE A 13 -65.42 -4.93 -17.18
C PHE A 13 -65.49 -5.99 -16.08
N ALA A 14 -65.13 -5.64 -14.85
CA ALA A 14 -65.52 -6.37 -13.65
C ALA A 14 -66.25 -5.41 -12.71
N SER A 15 -67.53 -5.72 -12.50
CA SER A 15 -68.51 -5.02 -11.68
C SER A 15 -68.18 -5.07 -10.19
N VAL A 16 -68.26 -3.90 -9.56
CA VAL A 16 -68.05 -3.62 -8.13
C VAL A 16 -69.13 -4.27 -7.27
N PHE A 17 -68.72 -5.15 -6.35
CA PHE A 17 -69.45 -5.41 -5.11
C PHE A 17 -68.85 -4.52 -4.02
N SER A 18 -69.63 -3.56 -3.52
CA SER A 18 -69.28 -2.77 -2.35
C SER A 18 -69.22 -3.65 -1.10
N GLN A 19 -68.02 -3.84 -0.56
CA GLN A 19 -67.82 -3.99 0.88
C GLN A 19 -67.14 -2.71 1.36
N HIS A 20 -67.80 -1.98 2.26
CA HIS A 20 -67.17 -0.91 3.03
C HIS A 20 -66.15 -1.55 3.96
N ALA A 21 -64.89 -1.63 3.53
CA ALA A 21 -63.76 -1.72 4.43
C ALA A 21 -63.38 -0.27 4.78
N PHE A 22 -63.33 0.04 6.08
CA PHE A 22 -62.73 1.26 6.59
C PHE A 22 -61.31 1.37 6.01
N GLY A 23 -61.06 2.37 5.18
CA GLY A 23 -59.74 2.65 4.65
C GLY A 23 -58.87 3.19 5.78
N GLU A 24 -57.80 2.48 6.13
CA GLU A 24 -56.60 3.13 6.64
C GLU A 24 -56.04 3.95 5.47
N GLU A 25 -55.97 5.28 5.63
CA GLU A 25 -55.19 6.12 4.71
C GLU A 25 -53.75 5.59 4.67
N ALA A 26 -53.19 5.47 3.47
CA ALA A 26 -51.79 5.11 3.33
C ALA A 26 -50.93 6.13 4.12
N PRO A 27 -49.90 5.69 4.87
CA PRO A 27 -49.06 6.60 5.62
C PRO A 27 -48.45 7.65 4.67
N PRO A 28 -48.28 8.91 5.13
CA PRO A 28 -47.72 9.97 4.32
C PRO A 28 -46.33 9.58 3.80
N ALA A 29 -46.03 9.98 2.56
CA ALA A 29 -44.71 9.77 1.97
C ALA A 29 -43.62 10.41 2.85
N PRO A 30 -42.44 9.77 2.98
CA PRO A 30 -41.35 10.31 3.78
C PRO A 30 -40.88 11.66 3.24
N TYR A 31 -40.44 12.54 4.14
CA TYR A 31 -39.72 13.75 3.75
C TYR A 31 -38.39 13.35 3.11
N LYS A 32 -38.07 13.92 1.94
CA LYS A 32 -36.82 13.62 1.23
C LYS A 32 -35.71 14.57 1.70
N CYS A 33 -34.79 14.05 2.52
CA CYS A 33 -33.55 14.74 2.86
C CYS A 33 -32.57 14.58 1.70
N LEU A 34 -32.27 15.67 0.99
CA LEU A 34 -31.45 15.62 -0.21
C LEU A 34 -29.96 15.63 0.15
N TYR A 35 -29.16 14.89 -0.62
CA TYR A 35 -27.71 14.86 -0.49
C TYR A 35 -27.07 16.11 -1.13
N SER A 36 -26.21 16.81 -0.39
CA SER A 36 -25.43 17.94 -0.89
C SER A 36 -24.10 17.46 -1.48
N ILE A 37 -23.88 17.72 -2.78
CA ILE A 37 -22.60 17.43 -3.47
C ILE A 37 -21.55 18.53 -3.26
N THR A 38 -21.96 19.68 -2.70
CA THR A 38 -21.09 20.79 -2.33
C THR A 38 -21.17 21.02 -0.82
N PRO A 39 -20.08 21.40 -0.14
CA PRO A 39 -20.13 21.79 1.27
C PRO A 39 -21.12 22.95 1.50
N VAL A 40 -21.91 22.87 2.57
CA VAL A 40 -22.80 23.97 3.00
C VAL A 40 -22.04 24.90 3.94
N ASN A 41 -22.12 26.21 3.69
CA ASN A 41 -21.43 27.23 4.47
C ASN A 41 -22.37 27.81 5.53
N VAL A 42 -22.22 27.37 6.77
CA VAL A 42 -23.07 27.84 7.89
C VAL A 42 -22.75 29.30 8.25
N ASP A 43 -23.34 30.25 7.53
CA ASP A 43 -23.19 31.70 7.73
C ASP A 43 -24.54 32.42 7.98
N GLY A 44 -25.61 31.64 8.04
CA GLY A 44 -26.99 32.06 8.22
C GLY A 44 -27.61 32.63 6.94
N ILE A 45 -27.01 32.47 5.77
CA ILE A 45 -27.58 32.87 4.48
C ILE A 45 -28.03 31.61 3.78
N ILE A 46 -29.34 31.37 3.72
CA ILE A 46 -29.93 30.16 3.14
C ILE A 46 -29.97 30.30 1.60
N ASP A 47 -28.81 30.37 0.95
CA ASP A 47 -28.68 30.63 -0.50
C ASP A 47 -27.93 29.55 -1.29
N GLU A 48 -27.39 28.53 -0.63
CA GLU A 48 -26.78 27.38 -1.31
C GLU A 48 -27.79 26.62 -2.17
N SER A 49 -27.29 26.00 -3.24
CA SER A 49 -28.11 25.23 -4.18
C SER A 49 -28.93 24.15 -3.48
N ILE A 50 -28.35 23.49 -2.47
CA ILE A 50 -29.06 22.44 -1.72
C ILE A 50 -30.28 22.99 -1.00
N TRP A 51 -30.25 24.24 -0.50
CA TRP A 51 -31.40 24.87 0.12
C TRP A 51 -32.46 25.27 -0.89
N VAL A 52 -32.06 25.66 -2.10
CA VAL A 52 -32.99 25.93 -3.20
C VAL A 52 -33.73 24.64 -3.64
N ASP A 53 -33.00 23.53 -3.72
CA ASP A 53 -33.52 22.24 -4.16
C ASP A 53 -34.34 21.51 -3.08
N SER A 54 -34.01 21.73 -1.81
CA SER A 54 -34.67 21.08 -0.67
C SER A 54 -36.07 21.65 -0.42
N LEU A 55 -37.06 20.76 -0.36
CA LEU A 55 -38.43 21.14 -0.02
C LEU A 55 -38.56 21.47 1.47
N PRO A 56 -39.49 22.36 1.87
CA PRO A 56 -39.80 22.59 3.28
C PRO A 56 -40.37 21.35 3.98
N VAL A 57 -40.04 21.20 5.26
CA VAL A 57 -40.53 20.15 6.17
C VAL A 57 -41.98 20.45 6.58
N GLY A 58 -42.91 20.21 5.65
CA GLY A 58 -44.36 20.23 5.90
C GLY A 58 -44.89 21.48 6.62
N GLU A 59 -46.13 21.39 7.13
CA GLU A 59 -46.70 22.42 7.98
C GLU A 59 -46.50 22.06 9.46
N PHE A 60 -46.24 23.07 10.30
CA PHE A 60 -46.14 22.92 11.75
C PHE A 60 -47.53 23.00 12.39
N LEU A 61 -47.85 22.01 13.22
CA LEU A 61 -49.15 21.79 13.85
C LEU A 61 -49.07 21.90 15.37
N VAL A 62 -50.16 22.33 16.00
CA VAL A 62 -50.28 22.36 17.46
C VAL A 62 -50.49 20.93 17.98
N PRO A 63 -49.61 20.41 18.87
CA PRO A 63 -49.75 19.08 19.43
C PRO A 63 -51.08 18.89 20.17
N ALA A 64 -51.69 17.72 20.02
CA ALA A 64 -53.05 17.41 20.50
C ALA A 64 -54.16 18.36 19.99
N GLY A 65 -53.87 19.25 19.04
CA GLY A 65 -54.80 20.23 18.46
C GLY A 65 -55.68 19.71 17.32
N ASN A 66 -55.75 18.39 17.10
CA ASN A 66 -56.52 17.76 16.01
C ASN A 66 -56.25 18.35 14.60
N GLY A 67 -55.01 18.70 14.30
CA GLY A 67 -54.61 19.28 13.00
C GLY A 67 -54.71 20.81 12.93
N GLU A 68 -54.90 21.48 14.07
CA GLU A 68 -54.74 22.94 14.17
C GLU A 68 -53.32 23.38 13.76
N LYS A 69 -53.23 24.40 12.93
CA LYS A 69 -51.96 24.97 12.46
C LYS A 69 -51.40 25.93 13.51
N ALA A 70 -50.08 26.02 13.59
CA ALA A 70 -49.42 27.08 14.34
C ALA A 70 -49.85 28.47 13.83
N LYS A 71 -49.95 29.44 14.74
CA LYS A 71 -50.27 30.84 14.44
C LYS A 71 -49.08 31.55 13.78
N ALA A 72 -47.87 31.29 14.26
CA ALA A 72 -46.64 31.78 13.67
C ALA A 72 -46.09 30.75 12.66
N GLN A 73 -45.68 31.20 11.47
CA GLN A 73 -45.15 30.29 10.46
C GLN A 73 -43.71 29.88 10.77
N THR A 74 -43.40 28.64 10.45
CA THR A 74 -42.05 28.07 10.47
C THR A 74 -41.81 27.35 9.16
N VAL A 75 -40.73 27.70 8.47
CA VAL A 75 -40.27 27.03 7.25
C VAL A 75 -38.91 26.42 7.54
N ALA A 76 -38.87 25.11 7.73
CA ALA A 76 -37.63 24.36 7.98
C ALA A 76 -37.25 23.50 6.78
N LYS A 77 -35.95 23.30 6.54
CA LYS A 77 -35.38 22.42 5.50
C LYS A 77 -34.28 21.57 6.13
N LEU A 78 -34.14 20.34 5.64
CA LEU A 78 -33.05 19.45 6.03
C LEU A 78 -32.33 18.97 4.77
N ALA A 79 -31.02 18.91 4.86
CA ALA A 79 -30.15 18.32 3.86
C ALA A 79 -29.09 17.48 4.57
N TRP A 80 -28.39 16.64 3.83
CA TRP A 80 -27.27 15.90 4.39
C TRP A 80 -26.13 15.84 3.41
N ASP A 81 -24.93 15.67 3.94
CA ASP A 81 -23.84 15.15 3.16
C ASP A 81 -23.21 13.99 3.92
N LEU A 82 -21.98 13.76 3.56
CA LEU A 82 -21.23 12.61 3.93
C LEU A 82 -20.60 12.77 5.33
N ASP A 83 -20.53 14.00 5.86
CA ASP A 83 -19.97 14.38 7.17
C ASP A 83 -21.03 14.90 8.14
N TYR A 84 -22.06 15.56 7.61
CA TYR A 84 -23.02 16.34 8.37
C TYR A 84 -24.49 16.07 7.99
N LEU A 85 -25.34 16.23 9.00
CA LEU A 85 -26.75 16.60 8.85
C LEU A 85 -26.86 18.12 8.89
N TYR A 86 -27.46 18.72 7.87
CA TYR A 86 -27.72 20.16 7.81
C TYR A 86 -29.17 20.47 8.12
N PHE A 87 -29.39 21.61 8.76
CA PHE A 87 -30.71 22.15 9.00
C PHE A 87 -30.73 23.66 8.82
N ALA A 88 -31.82 24.16 8.26
CA ALA A 88 -32.12 25.58 8.17
C ALA A 88 -33.58 25.81 8.50
N ALA A 89 -33.90 26.86 9.26
CA ALA A 89 -35.28 27.25 9.54
C ALA A 89 -35.44 28.76 9.59
N GLU A 90 -36.51 29.26 8.98
CA GLU A 90 -37.00 30.63 9.12
C GLU A 90 -38.29 30.61 9.94
N MET A 91 -38.37 31.43 10.98
CA MET A 91 -39.45 31.46 11.97
C MET A 91 -39.98 32.88 12.14
N GLU A 92 -41.29 33.08 11.94
CA GLU A 92 -41.95 34.36 12.19
C GLU A 92 -42.08 34.60 13.70
N ASP A 93 -41.47 35.65 14.24
CA ASP A 93 -41.52 36.03 15.66
C ASP A 93 -41.51 37.55 15.80
N ALA A 94 -42.61 38.12 16.27
CA ALA A 94 -42.74 39.58 16.42
C ALA A 94 -41.97 40.12 17.65
N SER A 95 -41.55 39.25 18.57
CA SER A 95 -40.80 39.59 19.79
C SER A 95 -40.03 38.35 20.27
N LEU A 96 -38.70 38.47 20.44
CA LEU A 96 -37.85 37.36 20.87
C LEU A 96 -37.62 37.38 22.39
N VAL A 97 -37.87 36.26 23.04
CA VAL A 97 -37.51 35.92 24.42
C VAL A 97 -36.35 34.94 24.36
N ALA A 98 -35.13 35.43 24.61
CA ALA A 98 -33.94 34.59 24.75
C ALA A 98 -32.91 35.27 25.68
N ALA A 99 -32.51 34.58 26.74
CA ALA A 99 -31.58 35.06 27.76
C ALA A 99 -30.52 34.03 28.17
N LEU A 100 -30.75 32.74 27.91
CA LEU A 100 -29.79 31.67 28.16
C LEU A 100 -28.65 31.73 27.12
N LYS A 101 -27.43 31.43 27.56
CA LYS A 101 -26.20 31.70 26.78
C LYS A 101 -25.14 30.61 26.90
N ASN A 102 -25.28 29.72 27.87
CA ASN A 102 -24.33 28.64 28.05
C ASN A 102 -24.83 27.42 27.28
N HIS A 103 -23.88 26.71 26.68
CA HIS A 103 -24.14 25.39 26.12
C HIS A 103 -24.80 24.47 27.17
N ASP A 104 -25.80 23.70 26.74
CA ASP A 104 -26.64 22.82 27.58
C ASP A 104 -27.51 23.55 28.64
N ASP A 105 -27.70 24.87 28.53
CA ASP A 105 -28.78 25.54 29.26
C ASP A 105 -30.15 24.96 28.84
N PHE A 106 -31.14 25.02 29.73
CA PHE A 106 -32.49 24.49 29.46
C PHE A 106 -33.29 25.40 28.52
N LEU A 107 -33.03 25.32 27.21
CA LEU A 107 -33.52 26.27 26.20
C LEU A 107 -35.04 26.23 25.99
N TRP A 108 -35.73 25.17 26.39
CA TRP A 108 -37.20 25.04 26.32
C TRP A 108 -37.99 25.98 27.25
N TYR A 109 -37.34 26.89 27.97
CA TYR A 109 -38.01 27.95 28.77
C TYR A 109 -38.09 29.30 28.03
N GLU A 110 -37.62 29.35 26.79
CA GLU A 110 -37.54 30.55 25.96
C GLU A 110 -37.75 30.18 24.47
N ASP A 111 -37.64 31.14 23.55
CA ASP A 111 -37.78 30.83 22.12
C ASP A 111 -36.71 29.80 21.70
N VAL A 112 -37.16 28.69 21.12
CA VAL A 112 -36.27 27.60 20.76
C VAL A 112 -36.79 26.82 19.56
N PHE A 113 -35.84 26.40 18.71
CA PHE A 113 -36.05 25.45 17.63
C PHE A 113 -35.40 24.11 18.00
N GLU A 114 -36.17 23.02 17.94
CA GLU A 114 -35.77 21.71 18.42
C GLU A 114 -35.85 20.66 17.29
N LEU A 115 -34.84 19.80 17.21
CA LEU A 115 -34.74 18.72 16.22
C LEU A 115 -34.66 17.38 16.95
N PHE A 116 -35.61 16.49 16.64
CA PHE A 116 -35.66 15.15 17.18
C PHE A 116 -35.45 14.11 16.09
N PHE A 117 -34.46 13.22 16.28
CA PHE A 117 -34.17 12.14 15.34
C PHE A 117 -34.18 10.79 16.02
N ARG A 118 -34.95 9.85 15.48
CA ARG A 118 -35.00 8.45 15.89
C ARG A 118 -34.52 7.56 14.73
N PRO A 119 -33.24 7.14 14.75
CA PRO A 119 -32.61 6.41 13.64
C PRO A 119 -33.06 4.97 13.45
N SER A 120 -33.68 4.33 14.44
CA SER A 120 -34.09 2.93 14.35
C SER A 120 -35.43 2.68 15.03
N ASP A 121 -36.27 1.87 14.41
CA ASP A 121 -37.49 1.33 15.02
C ASP A 121 -37.21 0.16 15.97
N GLN A 122 -36.05 -0.49 15.82
CA GLN A 122 -35.62 -1.62 16.66
C GLN A 122 -34.96 -1.15 17.96
N HIS A 123 -34.54 0.11 18.03
CA HIS A 123 -33.97 0.75 19.22
C HIS A 123 -34.91 1.85 19.73
N GLN A 124 -35.00 2.04 21.06
CA GLN A 124 -35.87 3.09 21.64
C GLN A 124 -35.21 4.47 21.68
N GLY A 125 -33.88 4.52 21.55
CA GLY A 125 -33.15 5.77 21.69
C GLY A 125 -33.29 6.75 20.52
N TYR A 126 -33.22 8.04 20.84
CA TYR A 126 -33.35 9.15 19.89
C TYR A 126 -32.43 10.31 20.32
N TYR A 127 -32.13 11.20 19.38
CA TYR A 127 -31.35 12.41 19.61
C TYR A 127 -32.25 13.63 19.65
N GLU A 128 -31.83 14.60 20.42
CA GLU A 128 -32.45 15.91 20.54
C GLU A 128 -31.37 16.99 20.42
N PHE A 129 -31.62 17.98 19.58
CA PHE A 129 -30.77 19.15 19.38
C PHE A 129 -31.65 20.39 19.46
N GLN A 130 -31.19 21.44 20.12
CA GLN A 130 -31.94 22.69 20.27
C GLN A 130 -31.08 23.91 19.99
N VAL A 131 -31.71 24.97 19.46
CA VAL A 131 -31.07 26.27 19.22
C VAL A 131 -32.02 27.39 19.60
N ASN A 132 -31.55 28.36 20.38
CA ASN A 132 -32.30 29.59 20.68
C ASN A 132 -31.90 30.74 19.71
N PRO A 133 -32.63 31.88 19.69
CA PRO A 133 -32.28 33.04 18.87
C PRO A 133 -30.90 33.67 19.13
N LEU A 134 -30.25 33.34 20.25
CA LEU A 134 -28.89 33.80 20.56
C LEU A 134 -27.81 32.86 19.99
N GLY A 135 -28.19 31.77 19.33
CA GLY A 135 -27.27 30.72 18.87
C GLY A 135 -26.75 29.82 20.00
N THR A 136 -27.42 29.84 21.15
CA THR A 136 -27.13 28.93 22.27
C THR A 136 -27.69 27.57 21.94
N THR A 137 -26.97 26.52 22.32
CA THR A 137 -27.29 25.16 21.91
C THR A 137 -27.44 24.21 23.08
N PHE A 138 -28.24 23.17 22.85
CA PHE A 138 -28.42 22.02 23.74
C PHE A 138 -28.45 20.76 22.89
N ASP A 139 -27.80 19.70 23.35
CA ASP A 139 -27.82 18.40 22.67
C ASP A 139 -27.79 17.23 23.64
N ILE A 140 -28.49 16.15 23.27
CA ILE A 140 -28.54 14.97 24.11
C ILE A 140 -28.93 13.72 23.31
N TYR A 141 -28.34 12.58 23.69
CA TYR A 141 -28.81 11.25 23.27
C TYR A 141 -29.61 10.58 24.39
N TRP A 142 -30.87 10.25 24.09
CA TRP A 142 -31.78 9.55 25.00
C TRP A 142 -31.73 8.04 24.72
N PRO A 143 -31.16 7.19 25.60
CA PRO A 143 -31.15 5.73 25.38
C PRO A 143 -32.52 5.07 25.65
N ASN A 144 -33.24 5.56 26.68
CA ASN A 144 -34.66 5.30 26.95
C ASN A 144 -35.21 6.44 27.83
N ARG A 145 -36.49 6.76 27.70
CA ARG A 145 -37.12 7.91 28.40
C ARG A 145 -37.21 7.73 29.93
N GLU A 146 -37.12 6.49 30.42
CA GLU A 146 -37.33 6.16 31.84
C GLU A 146 -36.08 6.35 32.72
N ASN A 147 -34.88 6.51 32.13
CA ASN A 147 -33.62 6.67 32.86
C ASN A 147 -33.20 8.14 33.10
N GLN A 148 -33.97 8.88 33.90
CA GLN A 148 -33.59 10.24 34.38
C GLN A 148 -32.58 10.22 35.56
N GLY A 149 -31.67 9.23 35.60
CA GLY A 149 -30.74 8.96 36.71
C GLY A 149 -29.36 9.61 36.58
N GLU A 150 -28.33 9.04 37.22
CA GLU A 150 -26.93 9.50 37.12
C GLU A 150 -26.39 9.59 35.68
N LEU A 151 -26.83 8.68 34.80
CA LEU A 151 -26.47 8.66 33.37
C LEU A 151 -26.91 9.95 32.64
N PHE A 152 -28.11 10.46 32.93
CA PHE A 152 -28.61 11.72 32.38
C PHE A 152 -27.70 12.90 32.76
N LYS A 153 -27.26 12.96 34.03
CA LYS A 153 -26.33 14.00 34.52
C LYS A 153 -24.90 13.85 34.00
N GLN A 154 -24.48 12.64 33.62
CA GLN A 154 -23.17 12.40 33.01
C GLN A 154 -23.15 12.74 31.51
N GLN A 155 -24.29 12.63 30.83
CA GLN A 155 -24.44 13.03 29.43
C GLN A 155 -24.61 14.54 29.30
N LEU A 156 -25.38 15.18 30.19
CA LEU A 156 -25.47 16.64 30.32
C LEU A 156 -24.11 17.24 30.70
N GLY A 157 -23.53 18.08 29.83
CA GLY A 157 -22.23 18.70 30.04
C GLY A 157 -21.02 17.83 29.70
N ALA A 158 -21.22 16.67 29.09
CA ALA A 158 -20.16 16.01 28.35
C ALA A 158 -20.16 16.66 26.95
N ASP A 159 -19.24 17.59 26.67
CA ASP A 159 -19.01 18.22 25.35
C ASP A 159 -18.74 17.13 24.28
N THR A 160 -19.77 16.39 23.88
CA THR A 160 -19.69 15.12 23.13
C THR A 160 -20.22 15.27 21.72
N PHE A 161 -21.09 16.25 21.50
CA PHE A 161 -21.53 16.67 20.17
C PHE A 161 -20.87 18.00 19.84
N GLN A 162 -20.34 18.15 18.61
CA GLN A 162 -20.02 19.50 18.11
C GLN A 162 -21.11 19.92 17.14
N TYR A 163 -21.54 21.15 17.35
CA TYR A 163 -22.73 21.71 16.75
C TYR A 163 -22.41 23.13 16.29
N ASP A 164 -22.21 23.28 14.97
CA ASP A 164 -21.95 24.58 14.37
C ASP A 164 -23.29 25.20 13.97
N VAL A 165 -23.57 26.40 14.47
CA VAL A 165 -24.84 27.07 14.23
C VAL A 165 -24.67 28.58 14.12
N VAL A 166 -25.44 29.20 13.24
CA VAL A 166 -25.62 30.64 13.14
C VAL A 166 -27.10 30.94 13.26
N ALA A 167 -27.47 31.72 14.28
CA ALA A 167 -28.81 32.28 14.45
C ALA A 167 -28.77 33.80 14.29
N LYS A 168 -29.70 34.37 13.51
CA LYS A 168 -29.82 35.82 13.33
C LYS A 168 -31.25 36.26 13.01
N PRO A 169 -31.61 37.54 13.22
CA PRO A 169 -32.91 38.06 12.79
C PRO A 169 -33.13 37.92 11.29
N THR A 170 -34.38 37.72 10.86
CA THR A 170 -34.73 37.72 9.42
C THR A 170 -34.48 39.10 8.78
N PRO A 171 -34.25 39.17 7.45
CA PRO A 171 -34.00 40.45 6.77
C PRO A 171 -35.11 41.50 6.93
N ASP A 172 -36.36 41.06 7.07
CA ASP A 172 -37.53 41.92 7.31
C ASP A 172 -37.77 42.24 8.80
N SER A 173 -36.94 41.67 9.69
CA SER A 173 -37.04 41.78 11.15
C SER A 173 -38.42 41.40 11.71
N GLN A 174 -39.14 40.50 11.02
CA GLN A 174 -40.40 39.92 11.50
C GLN A 174 -40.21 38.53 12.12
N GLY A 175 -38.96 38.12 12.35
CA GLY A 175 -38.63 36.84 12.93
C GLY A 175 -37.13 36.60 13.06
N TRP A 176 -36.75 35.34 13.13
CA TRP A 176 -35.36 34.89 13.16
C TRP A 176 -35.17 33.64 12.30
N LEU A 177 -33.93 33.43 11.89
CA LEU A 177 -33.52 32.24 11.19
C LEU A 177 -32.39 31.55 11.93
N VAL A 178 -32.29 30.25 11.71
CA VAL A 178 -31.19 29.42 12.14
C VAL A 178 -30.69 28.59 10.97
N GLU A 179 -29.38 28.50 10.84
CA GLU A 179 -28.69 27.56 9.96
C GLU A 179 -27.63 26.83 10.77
N GLY A 180 -27.54 25.52 10.63
CA GLY A 180 -26.53 24.75 11.34
C GLY A 180 -26.27 23.36 10.76
N ARG A 181 -25.29 22.69 11.37
CA ARG A 181 -24.88 21.33 10.99
C ARG A 181 -24.50 20.49 12.22
N ILE A 182 -24.80 19.19 12.13
CA ILE A 182 -24.53 18.18 13.16
C ILE A 182 -23.66 17.09 12.55
N ARG A 183 -22.59 16.69 13.23
CA ARG A 183 -21.67 15.66 12.72
C ARG A 183 -22.24 14.25 12.90
N TRP A 184 -22.12 13.42 11.85
CA TRP A 184 -22.56 12.03 11.91
C TRP A 184 -21.80 11.18 12.94
N ARG A 185 -20.54 11.51 13.23
CA ARG A 185 -19.71 10.84 14.24
C ARG A 185 -20.28 10.97 15.65
N ASP A 186 -20.95 12.07 15.94
CA ASP A 186 -21.51 12.31 17.27
C ASP A 186 -22.80 11.48 17.47
N MET A 187 -23.35 10.93 16.37
CA MET A 187 -24.51 10.03 16.38
C MET A 187 -24.14 8.52 16.39
N MET A 188 -22.91 8.17 16.79
CA MET A 188 -22.43 6.77 16.75
C MET A 188 -23.16 5.81 17.71
N HIS A 189 -23.86 6.31 18.75
CA HIS A 189 -24.71 5.46 19.61
C HIS A 189 -25.83 4.74 18.87
N THR A 190 -26.17 5.19 17.65
CA THR A 190 -27.13 4.56 16.75
C THR A 190 -26.55 4.21 15.37
N GLY A 191 -25.22 4.07 15.29
CA GLY A 191 -24.51 3.70 14.06
C GLY A 191 -24.12 4.87 13.14
N GLY A 192 -24.29 6.13 13.57
CA GLY A 192 -23.82 7.31 12.84
C GLY A 192 -24.64 7.66 11.59
N ARG A 193 -23.96 8.05 10.51
CA ARG A 193 -24.55 8.47 9.23
C ARG A 193 -25.59 7.47 8.70
N PRO A 194 -26.76 7.91 8.16
CA PRO A 194 -27.74 7.06 7.49
C PRO A 194 -27.18 6.43 6.20
N ALA A 195 -27.66 5.25 5.83
CA ALA A 195 -27.41 4.67 4.51
C ALA A 195 -28.26 5.38 3.44
N VAL A 196 -27.83 5.31 2.17
CA VAL A 196 -28.65 5.75 1.03
C VAL A 196 -30.02 5.08 1.08
N ASP A 197 -31.06 5.90 0.92
CA ASP A 197 -32.48 5.55 0.99
C ASP A 197 -32.94 5.00 2.36
N GLU A 198 -32.11 5.13 3.40
CA GLU A 198 -32.52 4.77 4.75
C GLU A 198 -33.63 5.70 5.23
N ILE A 199 -34.58 5.13 5.97
CA ILE A 199 -35.74 5.85 6.52
C ILE A 199 -35.62 5.94 8.04
N TRP A 200 -35.58 7.15 8.57
CA TRP A 200 -35.64 7.42 10.01
C TRP A 200 -36.97 8.04 10.40
N LYS A 201 -37.23 8.14 11.71
CA LYS A 201 -38.31 8.94 12.27
C LYS A 201 -37.77 10.25 12.80
N PHE A 202 -38.52 11.35 12.62
CA PHE A 202 -38.12 12.66 13.11
C PHE A 202 -39.31 13.57 13.43
N ALA A 203 -39.04 14.60 14.22
CA ALA A 203 -39.91 15.74 14.44
C ALA A 203 -39.06 17.01 14.59
N LEU A 204 -39.53 18.12 14.03
CA LEU A 204 -38.99 19.45 14.29
C LEU A 204 -40.02 20.18 15.13
N CYS A 205 -39.61 20.80 16.22
CA CYS A 205 -40.51 21.46 17.16
C CYS A 205 -40.06 22.89 17.41
N ARG A 206 -41.00 23.73 17.82
CA ARG A 206 -40.76 25.13 18.15
C ARG A 206 -41.60 25.54 19.35
N TYR A 207 -40.99 26.28 20.25
CA TYR A 207 -41.66 27.12 21.22
C TYR A 207 -41.53 28.60 20.81
N ASP A 208 -42.67 29.29 20.75
CA ASP A 208 -42.79 30.74 20.54
C ASP A 208 -43.32 31.38 21.83
N TYR A 209 -42.48 32.18 22.49
CA TYR A 209 -42.76 32.86 23.74
C TYR A 209 -43.10 34.33 23.49
N LEU A 210 -44.34 34.71 23.77
CA LEU A 210 -44.76 36.11 23.74
C LEU A 210 -44.82 36.70 25.16
N PRO A 211 -44.38 37.97 25.38
CA PRO A 211 -44.22 38.56 26.72
C PRO A 211 -45.43 38.57 27.66
N ASP A 212 -46.64 38.22 27.20
CA ASP A 212 -47.88 38.24 27.98
C ASP A 212 -48.87 37.12 27.60
N LEU A 213 -48.43 36.07 26.89
CA LEU A 213 -49.26 34.93 26.48
C LEU A 213 -48.63 33.59 26.87
N GLU A 214 -49.45 32.55 27.00
CA GLU A 214 -48.94 31.18 27.08
C GLU A 214 -48.14 30.87 25.81
N PRO A 215 -46.96 30.25 25.93
CA PRO A 215 -46.11 29.98 24.79
C PRO A 215 -46.84 29.07 23.81
N GLU A 216 -46.75 29.40 22.53
CA GLU A 216 -47.29 28.55 21.49
C GLU A 216 -46.29 27.47 21.13
N LEU A 217 -46.84 26.27 21.01
CA LEU A 217 -46.09 25.08 20.73
C LEU A 217 -46.49 24.52 19.39
N SER A 218 -45.50 24.20 18.56
CA SER A 218 -45.75 23.62 17.25
C SER A 218 -44.75 22.52 16.89
N SER A 219 -45.18 21.56 16.07
CA SER A 219 -44.34 20.47 15.58
C SER A 219 -44.63 20.14 14.13
N SER A 220 -43.60 19.77 13.37
CA SER A 220 -43.74 19.21 12.04
C SER A 220 -44.43 17.82 12.06
N ALA A 221 -44.37 17.11 13.18
CA ALA A 221 -45.06 15.84 13.38
C ALA A 221 -46.48 16.05 13.94
N PRO A 222 -47.48 15.26 13.50
CA PRO A 222 -48.86 15.38 14.00
C PRO A 222 -49.01 14.71 15.38
N LEU A 223 -48.34 15.26 16.39
CA LEU A 223 -48.29 14.70 17.74
C LEU A 223 -49.71 14.64 18.36
N THR A 224 -50.13 13.44 18.76
CA THR A 224 -51.45 13.20 19.39
C THR A 224 -51.50 13.62 20.86
N LYS A 225 -50.35 13.99 21.44
CA LYS A 225 -50.17 14.41 22.83
C LYS A 225 -49.33 15.67 22.89
N HIS A 226 -49.50 16.47 23.95
CA HIS A 226 -48.58 17.55 24.31
C HIS A 226 -47.26 16.98 24.85
N ASP A 227 -46.51 16.28 24.02
CA ASP A 227 -45.29 15.55 24.38
C ASP A 227 -44.39 15.31 23.15
N PHE A 228 -43.37 16.14 22.91
CA PHE A 228 -42.45 15.97 21.76
C PHE A 228 -41.63 14.70 21.84
N HIS A 229 -41.48 14.12 23.02
CA HIS A 229 -40.77 12.86 23.18
C HIS A 229 -41.64 11.65 22.82
N PHE A 230 -42.90 11.86 22.41
CA PHE A 230 -43.77 10.80 21.94
C PHE A 230 -43.43 10.39 20.49
N SER A 231 -42.26 9.78 20.32
CA SER A 231 -41.67 9.38 19.03
C SER A 231 -42.47 8.37 18.20
N LYS A 232 -43.62 7.89 18.71
CA LYS A 232 -44.56 7.06 17.95
C LYS A 232 -45.28 7.85 16.86
N ASP A 233 -45.46 9.15 17.05
CA ASP A 233 -46.18 10.03 16.12
C ASP A 233 -45.24 10.80 15.17
N TYR A 234 -43.94 10.55 15.26
CA TYR A 234 -42.94 11.17 14.39
C TYR A 234 -43.20 10.83 12.92
N ARG A 235 -42.92 11.80 12.05
CA ARG A 235 -42.92 11.58 10.61
C ARG A 235 -41.67 10.80 10.20
N THR A 236 -41.68 10.31 8.97
CA THR A 236 -40.53 9.63 8.38
C THR A 236 -39.72 10.56 7.49
N ILE A 237 -38.41 10.37 7.49
CA ILE A 237 -37.43 11.05 6.63
C ILE A 237 -36.64 10.00 5.86
N GLN A 238 -36.51 10.16 4.55
CA GLN A 238 -35.70 9.33 3.66
C GLN A 238 -34.44 10.10 3.27
N PHE A 239 -33.27 9.50 3.48
CA PHE A 239 -31.97 10.07 3.11
C PHE A 239 -31.64 9.72 1.66
N VAL A 240 -31.99 10.62 0.74
CA VAL A 240 -31.82 10.40 -0.70
C VAL A 240 -30.35 10.55 -1.06
N GLY A 241 -29.77 9.54 -1.70
CA GLY A 241 -28.37 9.57 -2.15
C GLY A 241 -28.12 10.55 -3.30
N PRO A 242 -26.85 10.84 -3.63
CA PRO A 242 -26.52 11.73 -4.73
C PRO A 242 -26.97 11.17 -6.08
N ALA A 243 -27.28 12.05 -7.03
CA ALA A 243 -27.48 11.66 -8.43
C ALA A 243 -26.18 11.07 -9.01
N GLN A 244 -26.29 10.15 -9.98
CA GLN A 244 -25.13 9.66 -10.71
C GLN A 244 -24.56 10.77 -11.61
N GLU A 245 -23.24 10.86 -11.71
CA GLU A 245 -22.58 11.77 -12.64
C GLU A 245 -22.63 11.18 -14.07
N GLU A 246 -22.96 12.01 -15.07
CA GLU A 246 -22.98 11.58 -16.47
C GLU A 246 -21.60 11.74 -17.12
N GLY A 247 -21.18 10.73 -17.89
CA GLY A 247 -19.94 10.81 -18.66
C GLY A 247 -19.45 9.44 -19.10
N PRO A 248 -18.51 9.36 -20.07
CA PRO A 248 -17.95 8.09 -20.47
C PRO A 248 -17.11 7.45 -19.34
N PHE A 249 -16.35 8.25 -18.57
CA PHE A 249 -15.41 7.79 -17.52
C PHE A 249 -14.46 6.65 -17.94
N HIS A 250 -14.26 6.49 -19.25
CA HIS A 250 -13.35 5.55 -19.87
C HIS A 250 -12.84 6.15 -21.18
N ILE A 251 -11.67 5.69 -21.62
CA ILE A 251 -11.05 6.06 -22.89
C ILE A 251 -10.66 4.76 -23.62
N ALA A 252 -11.58 4.25 -24.45
CA ALA A 252 -11.35 3.06 -25.28
C ALA A 252 -10.20 3.23 -26.29
N GLY A 253 -9.84 4.48 -26.61
CA GLY A 253 -8.79 4.83 -27.57
C GLY A 253 -7.35 4.75 -27.04
N SER A 254 -7.13 4.36 -25.78
CA SER A 254 -5.78 4.25 -25.22
C SER A 254 -4.91 3.25 -25.99
N LYS A 255 -3.74 3.70 -26.42
CA LYS A 255 -2.73 2.90 -27.13
C LYS A 255 -1.52 2.57 -26.27
N VAL A 256 -1.52 2.97 -25.00
CA VAL A 256 -0.42 2.76 -24.06
C VAL A 256 -0.55 1.37 -23.40
N ILE A 257 -0.66 0.34 -24.23
CA ILE A 257 -0.74 -1.07 -23.83
C ILE A 257 0.36 -1.83 -24.57
N GLY A 258 1.00 -2.78 -23.89
CA GLY A 258 2.24 -3.45 -24.29
C GLY A 258 3.48 -2.76 -23.75
N ALA A 259 4.63 -3.07 -24.37
CA ALA A 259 5.93 -2.49 -24.06
C ALA A 259 6.55 -1.86 -25.33
N PRO A 260 7.41 -0.84 -25.19
CA PRO A 260 8.13 -0.20 -26.31
C PRO A 260 9.32 -1.03 -26.83
N VAL A 261 9.56 -2.19 -26.21
CA VAL A 261 10.55 -3.18 -26.59
C VAL A 261 9.85 -4.52 -26.82
N PRO A 262 10.37 -5.38 -27.71
CA PRO A 262 9.82 -6.72 -27.89
C PRO A 262 9.79 -7.47 -26.56
N PRO A 263 8.79 -8.35 -26.35
CA PRO A 263 8.75 -9.17 -25.15
C PRO A 263 10.02 -10.04 -25.04
N PRO A 264 10.48 -10.37 -23.82
CA PRO A 264 11.60 -11.29 -23.62
C PRO A 264 11.34 -12.63 -24.31
N ALA A 265 12.41 -13.36 -24.66
CA ALA A 265 12.30 -14.61 -25.43
C ALA A 265 11.51 -15.72 -24.71
N PHE A 266 11.43 -15.66 -23.38
CA PHE A 266 10.73 -16.61 -22.53
C PHE A 266 9.78 -15.88 -21.56
N LYS A 267 8.80 -16.63 -21.05
CA LYS A 267 7.93 -16.23 -19.93
C LYS A 267 7.85 -17.38 -18.93
N ALA A 268 7.63 -17.05 -17.66
CA ALA A 268 7.32 -18.05 -16.64
C ALA A 268 5.82 -18.38 -16.66
N VAL A 269 5.47 -19.66 -16.61
CA VAL A 269 4.08 -20.13 -16.47
C VAL A 269 4.00 -21.16 -15.35
N PRO A 270 2.93 -21.18 -14.54
CA PRO A 270 2.73 -22.22 -13.53
C PRO A 270 2.82 -23.60 -14.17
N LYS A 271 3.65 -24.49 -13.60
CA LYS A 271 3.84 -25.86 -14.10
C LYS A 271 2.88 -26.84 -13.43
N TYR A 272 2.56 -26.61 -12.15
CA TYR A 272 1.72 -27.49 -11.33
C TYR A 272 0.60 -26.69 -10.64
N GLU A 273 -0.64 -27.18 -10.70
CA GLU A 273 -1.83 -26.46 -10.18
C GLU A 273 -2.05 -26.61 -8.66
N HIS A 274 -1.37 -27.57 -8.00
CA HIS A 274 -1.65 -27.97 -6.60
C HIS A 274 -0.40 -28.09 -5.70
N PHE A 275 0.69 -27.42 -6.06
CA PHE A 275 1.90 -27.40 -5.23
C PHE A 275 1.76 -26.36 -4.11
N GLU A 276 1.46 -26.81 -2.88
CA GLU A 276 1.46 -25.97 -1.67
C GLU A 276 2.64 -26.34 -0.77
N LEU A 277 3.81 -25.73 -1.03
CA LEU A 277 5.01 -25.88 -0.19
C LEU A 277 5.10 -24.83 0.92
N GLY A 278 4.13 -23.92 0.99
CA GLY A 278 4.11 -22.80 1.95
C GLY A 278 5.17 -21.75 1.60
N THR A 279 6.37 -21.92 2.14
CA THR A 279 7.52 -21.01 2.00
C THR A 279 8.78 -21.78 1.56
N PRO A 280 8.79 -22.34 0.34
CA PRO A 280 9.91 -23.11 -0.15
C PRO A 280 11.12 -22.22 -0.46
N MET A 281 12.28 -22.62 0.03
CA MET A 281 13.54 -21.91 -0.16
C MET A 281 14.38 -22.52 -1.25
N PHE A 282 14.35 -23.84 -1.40
CA PHE A 282 15.26 -24.59 -2.27
C PHE A 282 14.53 -25.81 -2.85
N LEU A 283 14.89 -26.18 -4.08
CA LEU A 283 14.34 -27.33 -4.79
C LEU A 283 15.48 -28.11 -5.48
N ALA A 284 15.45 -29.43 -5.41
CA ALA A 284 16.33 -30.29 -6.21
C ALA A 284 15.60 -31.57 -6.65
N ILE A 285 16.13 -32.23 -7.67
CA ILE A 285 15.72 -33.59 -8.07
C ILE A 285 16.53 -34.60 -7.25
N GLU A 286 15.85 -35.57 -6.65
CA GLU A 286 16.52 -36.68 -5.96
C GLU A 286 17.22 -37.61 -6.97
N PRO A 287 18.54 -37.85 -6.85
CA PRO A 287 19.26 -38.70 -7.79
C PRO A 287 18.70 -40.12 -7.84
N GLY A 288 18.56 -40.67 -9.05
CA GLY A 288 17.98 -41.99 -9.29
C GLY A 288 16.46 -42.02 -9.26
N THR A 289 15.79 -40.89 -9.00
CA THR A 289 14.33 -40.76 -9.03
C THR A 289 13.88 -39.59 -9.91
N ASP A 290 12.56 -39.42 -10.02
CA ASP A 290 11.90 -38.31 -10.70
C ASP A 290 11.20 -37.37 -9.69
N GLU A 291 11.51 -37.49 -8.41
CA GLU A 291 10.85 -36.75 -7.33
C GLU A 291 11.66 -35.51 -6.93
N PHE A 292 10.95 -34.48 -6.49
CA PHE A 292 11.58 -33.29 -5.93
C PHE A 292 11.89 -33.48 -4.45
N ILE A 293 12.98 -32.89 -3.98
CA ILE A 293 13.21 -32.60 -2.57
C ILE A 293 13.24 -31.08 -2.40
N ALA A 294 12.42 -30.58 -1.49
CA ALA A 294 12.30 -29.17 -1.17
C ALA A 294 12.68 -28.89 0.29
N ILE A 295 13.26 -27.70 0.51
CA ILE A 295 13.42 -27.11 1.84
C ILE A 295 12.33 -26.07 2.02
N THR A 296 11.50 -26.20 3.06
CA THR A 296 10.41 -25.25 3.35
C THR A 296 10.60 -24.61 4.74
N GLN A 297 10.22 -23.33 4.86
CA GLN A 297 10.29 -22.54 6.09
C GLN A 297 8.92 -22.39 6.75
N ASP A 298 8.13 -23.47 6.77
CA ASP A 298 6.73 -23.49 7.20
C ASP A 298 6.49 -24.45 8.36
N ASN A 299 7.55 -24.85 9.09
CA ASN A 299 7.45 -25.79 10.20
C ASN A 299 6.79 -25.15 11.42
N PRO A 300 5.61 -25.63 11.89
CA PRO A 300 5.01 -25.11 13.12
C PRO A 300 5.75 -25.54 14.40
N ASP A 301 6.49 -26.66 14.34
CA ASP A 301 7.18 -27.27 15.50
C ASP A 301 8.70 -27.02 15.49
N GLY A 302 9.19 -26.16 14.59
CA GLY A 302 10.62 -25.89 14.36
C GLY A 302 10.81 -24.69 13.43
N LYS A 303 11.88 -24.68 12.61
CA LYS A 303 12.12 -23.58 11.65
C LYS A 303 12.00 -24.00 10.19
N CYS A 304 12.43 -25.21 9.87
CA CYS A 304 12.39 -25.74 8.51
C CYS A 304 11.91 -27.18 8.48
N ARG A 305 11.46 -27.61 7.29
CA ARG A 305 11.20 -29.02 6.97
C ARG A 305 11.87 -29.36 5.65
N ILE A 306 12.28 -30.62 5.54
CA ILE A 306 12.71 -31.22 4.29
C ILE A 306 11.57 -32.12 3.85
N VAL A 307 11.08 -31.89 2.63
CA VAL A 307 9.95 -32.63 2.08
C VAL A 307 10.31 -33.20 0.73
N ARG A 308 9.85 -34.42 0.47
CA ARG A 308 9.82 -35.00 -0.87
C ARG A 308 8.49 -34.67 -1.51
N VAL A 309 8.49 -34.31 -2.79
CA VAL A 309 7.28 -34.02 -3.54
C VAL A 309 7.22 -34.85 -4.81
N ASP A 310 6.13 -35.59 -4.95
CA ASP A 310 5.82 -36.33 -6.16
C ASP A 310 5.44 -35.34 -7.28
N LYS A 311 6.16 -35.41 -8.42
CA LYS A 311 6.01 -34.44 -9.51
C LYS A 311 4.66 -34.53 -10.25
N GLU A 312 3.97 -35.66 -10.20
CA GLU A 312 2.73 -35.87 -10.95
C GLU A 312 1.49 -35.51 -10.12
N SER A 313 1.44 -35.99 -8.89
CA SER A 313 0.33 -35.82 -7.96
C SER A 313 0.46 -34.59 -7.07
N GLY A 314 1.66 -34.04 -6.92
CA GLY A 314 1.96 -32.97 -5.96
C GLY A 314 1.95 -33.43 -4.51
N ALA A 315 1.90 -34.75 -4.25
CA ALA A 315 1.87 -35.28 -2.91
C ALA A 315 3.17 -34.96 -2.15
N VAL A 316 3.03 -34.30 -1.00
CA VAL A 316 4.16 -33.90 -0.14
C VAL A 316 4.35 -34.92 0.98
N THR A 317 5.56 -35.47 1.09
CA THR A 317 5.97 -36.38 2.16
C THR A 317 7.07 -35.73 2.99
N GLU A 318 6.86 -35.57 4.29
CA GLU A 318 7.87 -35.02 5.19
C GLU A 318 9.01 -36.01 5.42
N MET A 319 10.24 -35.60 5.14
CA MET A 319 11.46 -36.41 5.33
C MET A 319 12.20 -36.07 6.62
N LEU A 320 12.15 -34.80 7.05
CA LEU A 320 12.83 -34.30 8.25
C LEU A 320 12.19 -33.00 8.74
N LYS A 321 11.96 -32.89 10.05
CA LYS A 321 11.74 -31.60 10.72
C LYS A 321 13.06 -31.09 11.31
N MET A 322 13.33 -29.81 11.14
CA MET A 322 14.56 -29.17 11.63
C MET A 322 14.24 -28.02 12.58
N GLU A 323 14.99 -27.95 13.69
CA GLU A 323 15.01 -26.81 14.60
C GLU A 323 15.82 -25.62 14.04
N ASP A 324 16.77 -25.91 13.15
CA ASP A 324 17.62 -24.95 12.46
C ASP A 324 16.98 -24.44 11.16
N LEU A 325 17.44 -23.27 10.69
CA LEU A 325 17.16 -22.82 9.32
C LEU A 325 18.02 -23.63 8.34
N ALA A 326 17.46 -24.05 7.22
CA ALA A 326 18.19 -24.65 6.10
C ALA A 326 18.04 -23.78 4.84
N TYR A 327 19.13 -23.59 4.10
CA TYR A 327 19.17 -22.69 2.94
C TYR A 327 19.40 -23.40 1.62
N ASN A 328 20.12 -24.52 1.66
CA ASN A 328 20.58 -25.26 0.49
C ASN A 328 20.88 -26.71 0.88
N LEU A 329 20.77 -27.62 -0.08
CA LEU A 329 21.23 -29.00 0.05
C LEU A 329 21.96 -29.45 -1.21
N CYS A 330 22.81 -30.46 -1.07
CA CYS A 330 23.33 -31.22 -2.19
C CYS A 330 23.47 -32.70 -1.84
N PHE A 331 23.39 -33.55 -2.87
CA PHE A 331 23.58 -34.99 -2.75
C PHE A 331 25.07 -35.34 -2.87
N HIS A 332 25.49 -36.38 -2.16
CA HIS A 332 26.79 -36.98 -2.40
C HIS A 332 26.85 -37.55 -3.84
N PRO A 333 28.00 -37.51 -4.54
CA PRO A 333 28.10 -38.08 -5.90
C PRO A 333 27.72 -39.56 -6.00
N ASN A 334 27.88 -40.31 -4.91
CA ASN A 334 27.46 -41.71 -4.76
C ASN A 334 26.16 -41.87 -3.95
N TYR A 335 25.25 -40.89 -3.99
CA TYR A 335 24.02 -40.89 -3.18
C TYR A 335 23.17 -42.15 -3.33
N GLU A 336 23.03 -42.69 -4.54
CA GLU A 336 22.26 -43.93 -4.78
C GLU A 336 22.84 -45.15 -4.03
N GLU A 337 24.13 -45.12 -3.68
CA GLU A 337 24.80 -46.20 -2.95
C GLU A 337 24.85 -45.93 -1.43
N ASN A 338 25.08 -44.68 -1.03
CA ASN A 338 25.38 -44.33 0.37
C ASN A 338 24.29 -43.53 1.10
N GLY A 339 23.29 -43.02 0.39
CA GLY A 339 22.19 -42.22 0.92
C GLY A 339 22.63 -40.87 1.54
N GLN A 340 23.84 -40.39 1.28
CA GLN A 340 24.38 -39.22 1.96
C GLN A 340 23.90 -37.91 1.34
N ILE A 341 23.31 -37.06 2.18
CA ILE A 341 22.84 -35.70 1.81
C ILE A 341 23.49 -34.67 2.72
N PHE A 342 23.83 -33.50 2.18
CA PHE A 342 24.47 -32.40 2.91
C PHE A 342 23.55 -31.20 2.95
N PHE A 343 23.37 -30.61 4.13
CA PHE A 343 22.59 -29.39 4.33
C PHE A 343 23.49 -28.24 4.78
N GLY A 344 23.31 -27.08 4.17
CA GLY A 344 23.78 -25.80 4.70
C GLY A 344 22.72 -25.20 5.62
N THR A 345 23.03 -25.08 6.91
CA THR A 345 22.08 -24.68 7.96
C THR A 345 22.59 -23.52 8.83
N ASN A 346 21.70 -22.96 9.63
CA ASN A 346 22.02 -21.99 10.68
C ASN A 346 21.15 -22.26 11.92
N ASP A 347 21.78 -22.29 13.09
CA ASP A 347 21.15 -22.56 14.39
C ASP A 347 20.13 -21.50 14.83
N VAL A 348 20.41 -20.20 14.69
CA VAL A 348 19.56 -19.06 15.11
C VAL A 348 19.79 -17.77 14.30
N THR A 349 18.98 -16.73 14.49
CA THR A 349 19.29 -15.38 13.97
C THR A 349 19.84 -14.51 15.10
N GLY A 350 21.04 -13.94 14.96
CA GLY A 350 21.63 -13.02 15.95
C GLY A 350 23.16 -13.06 16.01
N ALA A 351 23.76 -12.26 16.91
CA ALA A 351 25.21 -12.05 16.95
C ALA A 351 26.06 -13.29 17.29
N ASP A 352 25.48 -14.24 18.02
CA ASP A 352 26.14 -15.48 18.45
C ASP A 352 25.77 -16.68 17.56
N SER A 353 25.05 -16.46 16.46
CA SER A 353 24.63 -17.50 15.53
C SER A 353 25.81 -18.14 14.81
N LYS A 354 25.61 -19.39 14.39
CA LYS A 354 26.56 -20.15 13.61
C LYS A 354 25.90 -20.81 12.42
N CYS A 355 26.62 -20.77 11.32
CA CYS A 355 26.29 -21.56 10.15
C CYS A 355 27.06 -22.87 10.16
N HIS A 356 26.39 -23.92 9.71
CA HIS A 356 26.91 -25.27 9.69
C HIS A 356 26.70 -25.91 8.32
N VAL A 357 27.62 -26.78 7.93
CA VAL A 357 27.31 -27.83 6.96
C VAL A 357 27.24 -29.15 7.71
N ARG A 358 26.13 -29.87 7.56
CA ARG A 358 25.91 -31.18 8.18
C ARG A 358 25.57 -32.22 7.13
N ARG A 359 26.15 -33.41 7.27
CA ARG A 359 25.82 -34.60 6.48
C ARG A 359 24.80 -35.45 7.22
N TYR A 360 23.75 -35.89 6.55
CA TYR A 360 22.76 -36.83 7.04
C TYR A 360 22.71 -38.07 6.13
N THR A 361 22.03 -39.12 6.58
CA THR A 361 21.78 -40.33 5.78
C THR A 361 20.29 -40.50 5.54
N VAL A 362 19.90 -40.64 4.28
CA VAL A 362 18.55 -41.03 3.86
C VAL A 362 18.45 -42.55 3.89
N LYS A 363 17.42 -43.08 4.55
CA LYS A 363 17.14 -44.51 4.62
C LYS A 363 15.63 -44.75 4.55
N ASP A 364 15.21 -45.68 3.69
CA ASP A 364 13.80 -46.02 3.47
C ASP A 364 12.92 -44.79 3.16
N GLY A 365 13.51 -43.80 2.47
CA GLY A 365 12.83 -42.57 2.08
C GLY A 365 12.71 -41.50 3.17
N VAL A 366 13.29 -41.70 4.36
CA VAL A 366 13.24 -40.76 5.50
C VAL A 366 14.67 -40.39 5.92
N ILE A 367 14.86 -39.19 6.49
CA ILE A 367 16.14 -38.77 7.07
C ILE A 367 16.10 -38.99 8.58
N ASP A 368 17.07 -39.73 9.10
CA ASP A 368 17.24 -39.89 10.56
C ASP A 368 17.85 -38.60 11.16
N PRO A 369 17.14 -37.87 12.04
CA PRO A 369 17.65 -36.64 12.65
C PRO A 369 18.93 -36.85 13.47
N ASP A 370 19.12 -38.04 14.04
CA ASP A 370 20.28 -38.38 14.86
C ASP A 370 21.48 -38.86 14.04
N SER A 371 21.30 -39.08 12.72
CA SER A 371 22.38 -39.51 11.81
C SER A 371 23.37 -38.41 11.44
N HIS A 372 23.14 -37.18 11.90
CA HIS A 372 23.88 -36.02 11.42
C HIS A 372 25.34 -36.01 11.86
N LYS A 373 26.22 -35.64 10.93
CA LYS A 373 27.64 -35.39 11.17
C LYS A 373 27.98 -33.95 10.81
N LEU A 374 28.55 -33.20 11.76
CA LEU A 374 29.07 -31.86 11.49
C LEU A 374 30.27 -31.95 10.54
N ILE A 375 30.21 -31.21 9.43
CA ILE A 375 31.29 -31.11 8.46
C ILE A 375 32.14 -29.88 8.77
N VAL A 376 31.55 -28.68 8.69
CA VAL A 376 32.24 -27.42 8.95
C VAL A 376 31.29 -26.42 9.61
N GLU A 377 31.85 -25.52 10.42
CA GLU A 377 31.14 -24.50 11.19
C GLU A 377 31.85 -23.15 11.06
N TRP A 378 31.09 -22.06 10.99
CA TRP A 378 31.60 -20.69 11.07
C TRP A 378 30.60 -19.76 11.78
N PRO A 379 31.06 -18.67 12.42
CA PRO A 379 30.17 -17.70 13.04
C PRO A 379 29.33 -16.98 11.98
N SER A 380 28.12 -16.57 12.31
CA SER A 380 27.28 -15.76 11.42
C SER A 380 26.36 -14.86 12.23
N ASN A 381 26.27 -13.58 11.85
CA ASN A 381 25.25 -12.67 12.33
C ASN A 381 24.46 -12.11 11.14
N GLY A 382 24.15 -12.95 10.15
CA GLY A 382 23.65 -12.52 8.84
C GLY A 382 24.67 -12.79 7.73
N HIS A 383 24.24 -12.60 6.48
CA HIS A 383 25.01 -12.95 5.28
C HIS A 383 25.64 -14.36 5.39
N ASN A 384 24.77 -15.35 5.54
CA ASN A 384 25.15 -16.69 5.99
C ASN A 384 26.04 -17.43 4.99
N GLY A 385 25.74 -17.31 3.70
CA GLY A 385 26.21 -18.26 2.70
C GLY A 385 25.51 -19.60 2.86
N ALA A 386 26.29 -20.65 3.10
CA ALA A 386 25.85 -22.04 3.27
C ALA A 386 25.29 -22.71 2.01
N ALA A 387 25.60 -22.19 0.81
CA ALA A 387 25.39 -22.96 -0.41
C ALA A 387 26.42 -24.08 -0.48
N VAL A 388 25.99 -25.29 -0.87
CA VAL A 388 26.84 -26.48 -0.93
C VAL A 388 26.71 -27.16 -2.29
N THR A 389 27.83 -27.64 -2.83
CA THR A 389 27.84 -28.43 -4.07
C THR A 389 29.08 -29.29 -4.15
N PHE A 390 29.01 -30.42 -4.87
CA PHE A 390 30.19 -31.21 -5.21
C PHE A 390 30.78 -30.76 -6.54
N GLY A 391 32.11 -30.63 -6.58
CA GLY A 391 32.85 -30.47 -7.82
C GLY A 391 33.11 -31.81 -8.51
N HIS A 392 33.47 -31.76 -9.80
CA HIS A 392 33.90 -32.96 -10.55
C HIS A 392 35.20 -33.58 -10.02
N ASP A 393 35.91 -32.87 -9.15
CA ASP A 393 37.09 -33.34 -8.44
C ASP A 393 36.76 -34.14 -7.16
N GLY A 394 35.47 -34.37 -6.87
CA GLY A 394 35.00 -35.11 -5.70
C GLY A 394 35.03 -34.31 -4.41
N MET A 395 35.34 -33.02 -4.46
CA MET A 395 35.42 -32.17 -3.27
C MET A 395 34.10 -31.47 -3.00
N LEU A 396 33.80 -31.26 -1.72
CA LEU A 396 32.67 -30.45 -1.27
C LEU A 396 33.07 -28.97 -1.27
N TYR A 397 32.32 -28.16 -2.01
CA TYR A 397 32.44 -26.72 -2.03
C TYR A 397 31.37 -26.09 -1.14
N VAL A 398 31.76 -25.08 -0.35
CA VAL A 398 30.86 -24.41 0.60
C VAL A 398 31.06 -22.90 0.50
N THR A 399 29.98 -22.14 0.32
CA THR A 399 30.05 -20.68 0.43
C THR A 399 29.87 -20.23 1.88
N THR A 400 30.59 -19.19 2.27
CA THR A 400 30.38 -18.45 3.52
C THR A 400 30.29 -16.97 3.17
N GLY A 401 29.36 -16.25 3.79
CA GLY A 401 29.33 -14.79 3.66
C GLY A 401 30.16 -14.11 4.75
N ASP A 402 30.12 -12.78 4.77
CA ASP A 402 30.93 -11.97 5.69
C ASP A 402 30.50 -12.07 7.18
N GLY A 403 29.38 -12.76 7.45
CA GLY A 403 28.90 -13.05 8.80
C GLY A 403 28.33 -11.82 9.51
N THR A 404 27.96 -10.77 8.78
CA THR A 404 27.35 -9.54 9.32
C THR A 404 25.93 -9.35 8.81
N THR A 405 25.16 -8.48 9.47
CA THR A 405 23.85 -8.05 8.96
C THR A 405 23.99 -6.96 7.90
N ASP A 406 25.13 -6.26 7.85
CA ASP A 406 25.35 -5.10 6.99
C ASP A 406 26.83 -4.68 6.82
N SER A 407 27.18 -4.11 5.66
CA SER A 407 28.41 -3.31 5.40
C SER A 407 29.77 -3.91 5.83
N ASP A 408 29.88 -5.23 5.99
CA ASP A 408 31.09 -5.95 6.43
C ASP A 408 31.80 -5.24 7.61
N THR A 409 31.07 -5.05 8.71
CA THR A 409 31.59 -4.40 9.92
C THR A 409 32.80 -5.12 10.53
N ASN A 410 32.93 -6.41 10.23
CA ASN A 410 34.02 -7.25 10.71
C ASN A 410 35.28 -7.16 9.81
N LEU A 411 35.20 -6.45 8.68
CA LEU A 411 36.26 -6.36 7.67
C LEU A 411 36.74 -7.75 7.19
N ALA A 412 35.81 -8.70 7.13
CA ALA A 412 36.06 -10.11 6.86
C ALA A 412 36.34 -10.37 5.38
N GLY A 413 35.82 -9.53 4.49
CA GLY A 413 35.86 -9.75 3.04
C GLY A 413 37.28 -9.98 2.48
N GLN A 414 38.28 -9.27 3.01
CA GLN A 414 39.67 -9.32 2.54
C GLN A 414 40.66 -10.02 3.49
N GLN A 415 40.21 -10.41 4.68
CA GLN A 415 41.01 -11.17 5.64
C GLN A 415 41.05 -12.65 5.25
N LEU A 416 42.14 -13.36 5.57
CA LEU A 416 42.37 -14.72 5.08
C LEU A 416 42.48 -15.77 6.20
N ASP A 417 42.56 -15.37 7.47
CA ASP A 417 42.82 -16.21 8.64
C ASP A 417 41.56 -16.84 9.26
N HIS A 418 40.39 -16.61 8.66
CA HIS A 418 39.10 -17.13 9.10
C HIS A 418 38.26 -17.68 7.94
N LEU A 419 37.13 -18.32 8.26
CA LEU A 419 36.25 -18.96 7.28
C LEU A 419 35.18 -18.04 6.68
N LEU A 420 34.97 -16.81 7.17
CA LEU A 420 33.98 -15.86 6.62
C LEU A 420 34.38 -15.27 5.27
N ALA A 421 33.41 -14.96 4.42
CA ALA A 421 33.57 -14.37 3.09
C ALA A 421 34.42 -15.24 2.13
N LYS A 422 34.22 -16.56 2.15
CA LYS A 422 35.02 -17.55 1.42
C LYS A 422 34.16 -18.45 0.54
N LEU A 423 34.80 -18.98 -0.49
CA LEU A 423 34.47 -20.29 -1.03
C LEU A 423 35.47 -21.30 -0.44
N LEU A 424 34.96 -22.27 0.32
CA LEU A 424 35.75 -23.36 0.90
C LEU A 424 35.76 -24.55 -0.06
N ARG A 425 36.82 -25.37 -0.01
CA ARG A 425 36.92 -26.65 -0.73
C ARG A 425 37.47 -27.73 0.22
N LEU A 426 36.66 -28.75 0.48
CA LEU A 426 36.84 -29.73 1.55
C LEU A 426 36.80 -31.16 0.98
N ASP A 427 37.66 -32.05 1.49
CA ASP A 427 37.62 -33.48 1.21
C ASP A 427 36.88 -34.20 2.34
N VAL A 428 35.64 -34.61 2.08
CA VAL A 428 34.77 -35.26 3.07
C VAL A 428 34.89 -36.79 3.04
N ASP A 429 35.37 -37.37 1.95
CA ASP A 429 35.46 -38.82 1.74
C ASP A 429 36.71 -39.41 2.38
N SER A 430 37.82 -38.67 2.34
CA SER A 430 39.07 -39.07 2.99
C SER A 430 39.09 -38.72 4.49
N ALA A 431 38.00 -38.18 5.02
CA ALA A 431 37.89 -37.74 6.40
C ALA A 431 37.78 -38.93 7.37
N PRO A 432 38.63 -39.00 8.42
CA PRO A 432 38.44 -39.94 9.52
C PRO A 432 37.07 -39.78 10.19
N GLU A 433 36.61 -40.82 10.89
CA GLU A 433 35.27 -40.81 11.50
C GLU A 433 35.08 -39.66 12.51
N ASP A 434 36.13 -39.31 13.25
CA ASP A 434 36.16 -38.22 14.24
C ASP A 434 36.26 -36.80 13.64
N LYS A 435 36.40 -36.69 12.30
CA LYS A 435 36.51 -35.41 11.60
C LYS A 435 35.45 -35.27 10.51
N GLY A 436 35.00 -34.03 10.30
CA GLY A 436 34.07 -33.69 9.23
C GLY A 436 34.69 -33.72 7.83
N TYR A 437 35.97 -33.34 7.72
CA TYR A 437 36.71 -33.26 6.46
C TYR A 437 38.23 -33.33 6.70
N VAL A 438 38.99 -33.48 5.61
CA VAL A 438 40.41 -33.13 5.54
C VAL A 438 40.64 -32.05 4.49
N ILE A 439 41.76 -31.32 4.63
CA ILE A 439 42.12 -30.26 3.68
C ILE A 439 42.74 -30.89 2.42
N PRO A 440 42.20 -30.61 1.22
CA PRO A 440 42.84 -30.98 -0.03
C PRO A 440 44.24 -30.33 -0.12
N LYS A 441 45.27 -31.14 -0.34
CA LYS A 441 46.68 -30.67 -0.36
C LYS A 441 46.96 -29.64 -1.45
N ASP A 442 46.13 -29.61 -2.49
CA ASP A 442 46.22 -28.71 -3.64
C ASP A 442 45.34 -27.45 -3.51
N ASN A 443 44.75 -27.19 -2.34
CA ASN A 443 44.06 -25.93 -2.09
C ASN A 443 45.03 -24.72 -2.22
N PRO A 444 44.58 -23.58 -2.77
CA PRO A 444 45.44 -22.44 -3.11
C PRO A 444 46.13 -21.76 -1.92
N PHE A 445 45.59 -21.90 -0.71
CA PHE A 445 46.09 -21.23 0.49
C PHE A 445 46.83 -22.17 1.46
N VAL A 446 46.96 -23.45 1.10
CA VAL A 446 47.72 -24.41 1.92
C VAL A 446 49.20 -24.00 1.97
N GLY A 447 49.74 -23.94 3.19
CA GLY A 447 51.14 -23.58 3.43
C GLY A 447 51.44 -22.08 3.40
N ARG A 448 50.43 -21.23 3.18
CA ARG A 448 50.57 -19.77 3.29
C ARG A 448 50.33 -19.35 4.75
N ALA A 449 51.25 -18.57 5.31
CA ALA A 449 51.15 -18.13 6.70
C ALA A 449 49.97 -17.15 6.87
N GLY A 450 49.23 -17.30 7.97
CA GLY A 450 48.10 -16.42 8.30
C GLY A 450 46.87 -16.62 7.40
N THR A 451 46.68 -17.82 6.83
CA THR A 451 45.51 -18.12 6.00
C THR A 451 44.84 -19.43 6.41
N ALA A 452 43.51 -19.45 6.38
CA ALA A 452 42.68 -20.64 6.54
C ALA A 452 42.86 -21.57 5.32
N PRO A 453 43.44 -22.77 5.49
CA PRO A 453 43.80 -23.65 4.38
C PRO A 453 42.59 -24.28 3.65
N GLU A 454 41.40 -24.18 4.23
CA GLU A 454 40.10 -24.52 3.63
C GLU A 454 39.76 -23.63 2.43
N THR A 455 40.32 -22.41 2.40
CA THR A 455 40.00 -21.39 1.40
C THR A 455 40.35 -21.85 -0.01
N TYR A 456 39.40 -21.72 -0.93
CA TYR A 456 39.60 -21.88 -2.38
C TYR A 456 39.58 -20.54 -3.12
N ALA A 457 38.68 -19.63 -2.71
CA ALA A 457 38.59 -18.24 -3.16
C ALA A 457 37.97 -17.38 -2.04
N TYR A 458 38.09 -16.06 -2.12
CA TYR A 458 37.62 -15.14 -1.06
C TYR A 458 37.09 -13.82 -1.60
N GLY A 459 36.44 -13.03 -0.74
CA GLY A 459 35.83 -11.74 -1.09
C GLY A 459 34.35 -11.82 -1.44
N LEU A 460 33.61 -12.74 -0.83
CA LEU A 460 32.14 -12.81 -0.94
C LEU A 460 31.49 -11.92 0.13
N ARG A 461 30.30 -11.38 -0.17
CA ARG A 461 29.47 -10.65 0.80
C ARG A 461 28.39 -11.57 1.35
N ASN A 462 27.37 -11.82 0.53
CA ASN A 462 26.21 -12.62 0.86
C ASN A 462 25.89 -13.55 -0.32
N PRO A 463 26.65 -14.65 -0.47
CA PRO A 463 26.41 -15.62 -1.54
C PRO A 463 25.12 -16.41 -1.28
N TRP A 464 24.30 -16.64 -2.31
CA TRP A 464 22.99 -17.29 -2.14
C TRP A 464 22.89 -18.68 -2.79
N ARG A 465 22.79 -18.77 -4.13
CA ARG A 465 22.89 -20.06 -4.86
C ARG A 465 24.27 -20.27 -5.42
N MET A 466 24.69 -21.54 -5.42
CA MET A 466 25.90 -22.03 -6.05
C MET A 466 25.56 -23.29 -6.84
N THR A 467 26.11 -23.41 -8.05
CA THR A 467 25.88 -24.57 -8.91
C THR A 467 27.15 -25.01 -9.61
N THR A 468 27.41 -26.31 -9.59
CA THR A 468 28.39 -26.97 -10.47
C THR A 468 27.70 -27.35 -11.78
N ASP A 469 28.24 -26.90 -12.91
CA ASP A 469 27.83 -27.40 -14.22
C ASP A 469 28.19 -28.88 -14.36
N ALA A 470 27.18 -29.76 -14.37
CA ALA A 470 27.34 -31.21 -14.47
C ALA A 470 28.12 -31.68 -15.71
N LYS A 471 28.26 -30.84 -16.75
CA LYS A 471 29.02 -31.19 -17.95
C LYS A 471 30.48 -30.76 -17.88
N THR A 472 30.75 -29.56 -17.38
CA THR A 472 32.11 -28.98 -17.42
C THR A 472 32.83 -28.98 -16.06
N GLY A 473 32.10 -29.17 -14.96
CA GLY A 473 32.61 -29.05 -13.60
C GLY A 473 32.82 -27.61 -13.15
N GLN A 474 32.45 -26.62 -13.97
CA GLN A 474 32.61 -25.22 -13.65
C GLN A 474 31.56 -24.77 -12.61
N ILE A 475 32.03 -24.11 -11.56
CA ILE A 475 31.16 -23.61 -10.47
C ILE A 475 30.80 -22.14 -10.71
N TRP A 476 29.54 -21.81 -10.45
CA TRP A 476 28.96 -20.46 -10.50
C TRP A 476 28.35 -20.08 -9.15
N ILE A 477 28.44 -18.81 -8.76
CA ILE A 477 27.92 -18.29 -7.50
C ILE A 477 27.14 -16.99 -7.76
N GLY A 478 25.90 -16.91 -7.28
CA GLY A 478 25.17 -15.65 -7.11
C GLY A 478 25.56 -14.99 -5.78
N ASN A 479 25.84 -13.69 -5.80
CA ASN A 479 26.24 -12.92 -4.62
C ASN A 479 25.50 -11.58 -4.57
N ASN A 480 24.86 -11.31 -3.44
CA ASN A 480 24.12 -10.08 -3.24
C ASN A 480 25.02 -8.90 -2.94
N GLY A 481 24.73 -7.78 -3.61
CA GLY A 481 25.28 -6.46 -3.34
C GLY A 481 24.82 -5.86 -2.02
N GLN A 482 25.50 -4.80 -1.63
CA GLN A 482 25.15 -3.89 -0.56
C GLN A 482 24.35 -2.69 -1.09
N ASP A 483 24.97 -1.84 -1.91
CA ASP A 483 24.43 -0.52 -2.25
C ASP A 483 24.30 -0.27 -3.76
N LEU A 484 25.21 -0.79 -4.59
CA LEU A 484 25.34 -0.36 -5.98
C LEU A 484 25.21 -1.47 -7.02
N TRP A 485 25.67 -2.69 -6.73
CA TRP A 485 25.78 -3.75 -7.75
C TRP A 485 25.46 -5.13 -7.21
N GLU A 486 24.79 -5.94 -8.02
CA GLU A 486 24.58 -7.38 -7.87
C GLU A 486 25.60 -8.17 -8.70
N GLN A 487 26.05 -9.36 -8.27
CA GLN A 487 27.13 -10.11 -8.95
C GLN A 487 26.83 -11.59 -9.18
N ILE A 488 27.30 -12.08 -10.35
CA ILE A 488 27.49 -13.50 -10.65
C ILE A 488 28.98 -13.78 -10.84
N TYR A 489 29.53 -14.72 -10.06
CA TYR A 489 30.92 -15.13 -10.14
C TYR A 489 31.09 -16.47 -10.83
N LEU A 490 32.02 -16.51 -11.78
CA LEU A 490 32.59 -17.74 -12.31
C LEU A 490 33.79 -18.14 -11.45
N VAL A 491 33.70 -19.25 -10.72
CA VAL A 491 34.73 -19.64 -9.73
C VAL A 491 36.07 -19.92 -10.42
N ARG A 492 37.13 -19.35 -9.86
CA ARG A 492 38.52 -19.62 -10.23
C ARG A 492 39.35 -19.88 -8.98
N ARG A 493 40.31 -20.80 -9.09
CA ARG A 493 41.26 -21.12 -8.02
C ARG A 493 42.01 -19.86 -7.56
N GLY A 494 41.91 -19.52 -6.28
CA GLY A 494 42.60 -18.38 -5.66
C GLY A 494 42.03 -17.02 -6.00
N ALA A 495 40.80 -16.93 -6.52
CA ALA A 495 40.18 -15.64 -6.85
C ALA A 495 39.99 -14.77 -5.58
N ASN A 496 40.21 -13.47 -5.75
CA ASN A 496 39.82 -12.42 -4.81
C ASN A 496 38.72 -11.57 -5.45
N TRP A 497 37.49 -11.63 -4.95
CA TRP A 497 36.35 -10.88 -5.48
C TRP A 497 36.20 -9.46 -4.90
N GLY A 498 37.16 -9.03 -4.07
CA GLY A 498 37.33 -7.63 -3.72
C GLY A 498 36.43 -7.08 -2.61
N TRP A 499 35.37 -7.78 -2.21
CA TRP A 499 34.54 -7.35 -1.08
C TRP A 499 35.40 -7.19 0.18
N SER A 500 35.33 -6.08 0.93
CA SER A 500 34.44 -4.92 0.81
C SER A 500 35.14 -3.65 0.29
N VAL A 501 36.33 -3.79 -0.31
CA VAL A 501 37.04 -2.68 -1.00
C VAL A 501 36.37 -2.38 -2.35
N TYR A 502 35.89 -3.42 -3.02
CA TYR A 502 35.13 -3.36 -4.25
C TYR A 502 33.75 -3.99 -4.06
N GLU A 503 32.78 -3.48 -4.79
CA GLU A 503 31.46 -4.06 -4.97
C GLU A 503 31.27 -4.34 -6.46
N GLY A 504 31.34 -5.62 -6.84
CA GLY A 504 31.53 -6.02 -8.23
C GLY A 504 32.80 -5.42 -8.81
N SER A 505 32.74 -4.88 -10.02
CA SER A 505 33.88 -4.23 -10.67
C SER A 505 34.24 -2.84 -10.11
N TYR A 506 33.44 -2.29 -9.20
CA TYR A 506 33.46 -0.86 -8.86
C TYR A 506 34.03 -0.59 -7.46
N PRO A 507 34.78 0.51 -7.29
CA PRO A 507 35.22 0.96 -5.97
C PRO A 507 34.07 1.14 -4.99
N PHE A 508 34.24 0.64 -3.76
CA PHE A 508 33.27 0.81 -2.68
C PHE A 508 33.94 1.52 -1.48
N TYR A 509 34.56 0.78 -0.57
CA TYR A 509 35.36 1.35 0.52
C TYR A 509 36.86 1.27 0.23
N LEU A 510 37.36 2.17 -0.62
CA LEU A 510 38.78 2.21 -1.03
C LEU A 510 39.76 2.47 0.13
N GLU A 511 39.26 2.96 1.26
CA GLU A 511 40.04 3.14 2.48
C GLU A 511 40.29 1.82 3.23
N ARG A 512 39.55 0.75 2.94
CA ARG A 512 39.79 -0.58 3.50
C ARG A 512 41.00 -1.22 2.84
N GLN A 513 41.67 -2.11 3.58
CA GLN A 513 42.85 -2.80 3.06
C GLN A 513 42.43 -3.92 2.09
N LEU A 514 42.84 -3.80 0.83
CA LEU A 514 42.71 -4.91 -0.13
C LEU A 514 43.62 -6.06 0.28
N GLY A 515 43.09 -7.28 0.13
CA GLY A 515 43.85 -8.50 0.30
C GLY A 515 45.03 -8.57 -0.68
N PRO A 516 45.98 -9.46 -0.41
CA PRO A 516 47.24 -9.54 -1.15
C PRO A 516 47.12 -9.99 -2.61
N ASP A 517 46.00 -10.62 -2.98
CA ASP A 517 45.77 -11.15 -4.33
C ASP A 517 44.95 -10.15 -5.20
N PRO A 518 45.18 -10.10 -6.53
CA PRO A 518 44.54 -9.12 -7.40
C PRO A 518 43.03 -9.31 -7.50
N HIS A 519 42.29 -8.19 -7.55
CA HIS A 519 40.84 -8.20 -7.71
C HIS A 519 40.41 -8.88 -9.03
N THR A 520 39.54 -9.88 -8.88
CA THR A 520 38.90 -10.65 -9.95
C THR A 520 37.47 -10.18 -10.13
N LYS A 521 37.18 -9.59 -11.30
CA LYS A 521 35.86 -9.06 -11.63
C LYS A 521 34.79 -10.15 -11.75
N PRO A 522 33.50 -9.82 -11.51
CA PRO A 522 32.38 -10.69 -11.79
C PRO A 522 32.33 -11.18 -13.24
N ALA A 523 31.70 -12.33 -13.46
CA ALA A 523 31.39 -12.81 -14.80
C ALA A 523 30.23 -12.01 -15.43
N PHE A 524 29.22 -11.72 -14.61
CA PHE A 524 28.11 -10.80 -14.90
C PHE A 524 27.85 -9.93 -13.66
N GLU A 525 27.42 -8.70 -13.87
CA GLU A 525 27.07 -7.76 -12.80
C GLU A 525 25.94 -6.85 -13.28
N HIS A 526 25.05 -6.49 -12.36
CA HIS A 526 23.88 -5.66 -12.64
C HIS A 526 23.86 -4.46 -11.69
N PRO A 527 23.63 -3.24 -12.19
CA PRO A 527 23.47 -2.10 -11.32
C PRO A 527 22.20 -2.29 -10.50
N HIS A 528 22.19 -1.65 -9.34
CA HIS A 528 21.06 -1.69 -8.46
C HIS A 528 19.79 -1.09 -9.09
N SER A 529 19.92 -0.19 -10.07
CA SER A 529 18.77 0.22 -10.89
C SER A 529 18.13 -0.93 -11.67
N GLU A 530 18.76 -2.09 -11.86
CA GLU A 530 18.26 -3.25 -12.61
C GLU A 530 17.94 -4.47 -11.72
N ALA A 531 18.75 -4.76 -10.70
CA ALA A 531 18.62 -5.94 -9.80
C ALA A 531 18.97 -5.56 -8.34
N ARG A 532 18.52 -6.30 -7.31
CA ARG A 532 18.69 -5.91 -5.88
C ARG A 532 18.96 -7.03 -4.88
N SER A 533 18.78 -8.27 -5.31
CA SER A 533 18.93 -9.46 -4.48
C SER A 533 19.18 -10.67 -5.36
N MET A 534 20.41 -10.78 -5.88
CA MET A 534 20.78 -11.79 -6.86
C MET A 534 20.70 -13.21 -6.30
N THR A 535 19.75 -14.00 -6.79
CA THR A 535 19.54 -15.38 -6.34
C THR A 535 20.66 -16.30 -6.84
N GLY A 536 21.11 -16.12 -8.09
CA GLY A 536 21.87 -17.13 -8.84
C GLY A 536 20.93 -18.07 -9.60
N GLY A 537 21.42 -19.25 -9.97
CA GLY A 537 20.65 -20.25 -10.71
C GLY A 537 21.53 -21.40 -11.25
N ILE A 538 21.18 -21.96 -12.41
CA ILE A 538 21.71 -23.23 -12.94
C ILE A 538 22.39 -23.08 -14.31
N VAL A 539 23.19 -24.06 -14.74
CA VAL A 539 23.61 -24.18 -16.15
C VAL A 539 22.67 -25.13 -16.87
N TYR A 540 21.93 -24.62 -17.85
CA TYR A 540 20.98 -25.43 -18.62
C TYR A 540 21.70 -26.33 -19.63
N GLN A 541 21.51 -27.64 -19.57
CA GLN A 541 22.12 -28.61 -20.49
C GLN A 541 21.12 -29.32 -21.41
N GLY A 542 19.82 -29.13 -21.17
CA GLY A 542 18.73 -29.81 -21.86
C GLY A 542 18.65 -29.60 -23.38
N ASP A 543 17.91 -30.51 -24.01
CA ASP A 543 17.67 -30.49 -25.45
C ASP A 543 16.45 -29.66 -25.86
N LYS A 544 15.53 -29.37 -24.93
CA LYS A 544 14.25 -28.68 -25.21
C LYS A 544 14.46 -27.24 -25.69
N TYR A 545 15.45 -26.52 -25.14
CA TYR A 545 15.81 -25.16 -25.55
C TYR A 545 17.26 -25.08 -26.06
N PRO A 546 17.56 -25.51 -27.29
CA PRO A 546 18.93 -25.57 -27.81
C PRO A 546 19.69 -24.22 -27.76
N SER A 547 18.97 -23.10 -27.90
CA SER A 547 19.53 -21.76 -27.83
C SER A 547 20.08 -21.39 -26.46
N LEU A 548 19.62 -22.03 -25.39
CA LEU A 548 20.05 -21.81 -24.01
C LEU A 548 21.09 -22.83 -23.52
N ARG A 549 21.38 -23.90 -24.28
CA ARG A 549 22.32 -24.94 -23.84
C ARG A 549 23.69 -24.39 -23.46
N GLY A 550 24.20 -24.77 -22.29
CA GLY A 550 25.45 -24.30 -21.70
C GLY A 550 25.42 -22.85 -21.23
N ALA A 551 24.25 -22.19 -21.22
CA ALA A 551 24.09 -20.88 -20.58
C ALA A 551 23.79 -21.07 -19.08
N TYR A 552 24.40 -20.21 -18.28
CA TYR A 552 24.02 -20.01 -16.88
C TYR A 552 22.75 -19.17 -16.85
N ILE A 553 21.65 -19.77 -16.38
CA ILE A 553 20.34 -19.17 -16.19
C ILE A 553 20.25 -18.76 -14.73
N TYR A 554 19.96 -17.48 -14.47
CA TYR A 554 19.91 -16.95 -13.12
C TYR A 554 18.88 -15.81 -13.03
N GLY A 555 18.46 -15.49 -11.82
CA GLY A 555 17.48 -14.45 -11.58
C GLY A 555 17.71 -13.68 -10.29
N ASP A 556 16.85 -12.68 -10.11
CA ASP A 556 16.89 -11.75 -8.99
C ASP A 556 15.60 -11.84 -8.18
N TYR A 557 15.72 -12.01 -6.85
CA TYR A 557 14.59 -12.20 -5.95
C TYR A 557 13.67 -10.97 -5.88
N SER A 558 14.22 -9.76 -5.98
CA SER A 558 13.46 -8.52 -5.76
C SER A 558 12.73 -8.03 -7.00
N THR A 559 13.30 -8.28 -8.18
CA THR A 559 12.77 -7.79 -9.47
C THR A 559 12.09 -8.86 -10.28
N GLY A 560 12.37 -10.15 -10.03
CA GLY A 560 11.83 -11.28 -10.80
C GLY A 560 12.40 -11.42 -12.21
N LYS A 561 13.39 -10.60 -12.59
CA LYS A 561 14.09 -10.69 -13.88
C LYS A 561 14.98 -11.92 -13.94
N ILE A 562 15.10 -12.49 -15.14
CA ILE A 562 15.87 -13.71 -15.41
C ILE A 562 16.76 -13.48 -16.63
N TRP A 563 18.05 -13.79 -16.46
CA TRP A 563 19.06 -13.65 -17.48
C TRP A 563 19.67 -14.99 -17.85
N ALA A 564 20.24 -15.05 -19.05
CA ALA A 564 21.05 -16.16 -19.52
C ALA A 564 22.41 -15.65 -19.99
N GLY A 565 23.49 -16.27 -19.48
CA GLY A 565 24.85 -15.87 -19.78
C GLY A 565 25.75 -17.04 -20.17
N ARG A 566 26.68 -16.84 -21.10
CA ARG A 566 27.77 -17.79 -21.42
C ARG A 566 29.12 -17.11 -21.26
N HIS A 567 30.06 -17.80 -20.62
CA HIS A 567 31.40 -17.30 -20.40
C HIS A 567 32.46 -18.33 -20.81
N ASN A 568 33.48 -17.90 -21.54
CA ASN A 568 34.53 -18.81 -22.07
C ASN A 568 35.77 -18.91 -21.15
N GLY A 569 35.60 -18.62 -19.87
CA GLY A 569 36.69 -18.48 -18.90
C GLY A 569 37.50 -17.18 -19.00
N LYS A 570 37.38 -16.37 -20.07
CA LYS A 570 38.07 -15.07 -20.19
C LYS A 570 37.12 -13.86 -20.26
N ARG A 571 36.00 -14.00 -20.99
CA ARG A 571 34.98 -12.97 -21.14
C ARG A 571 33.60 -13.58 -21.35
N ALA A 572 32.56 -12.78 -21.11
CA ALA A 572 31.21 -13.07 -21.57
C ALA A 572 31.18 -13.20 -23.10
N THR A 573 30.45 -14.20 -23.58
CA THR A 573 30.23 -14.47 -25.01
C THR A 573 28.76 -14.33 -25.40
N TYR A 574 27.87 -14.39 -24.41
CA TYR A 574 26.44 -14.17 -24.51
C TYR A 574 25.98 -13.70 -23.13
N HIS A 575 25.10 -12.71 -23.06
CA HIS A 575 24.45 -12.24 -21.85
C HIS A 575 23.19 -11.48 -22.26
N GLN A 576 22.03 -11.95 -21.84
CA GLN A 576 20.74 -11.35 -22.21
C GLN A 576 19.69 -11.61 -21.13
N GLU A 577 18.82 -10.63 -20.90
CA GLU A 577 17.55 -10.86 -20.22
C GLU A 577 16.68 -11.78 -21.10
N ILE A 578 16.21 -12.88 -20.54
CA ILE A 578 15.40 -13.87 -21.26
C ILE A 578 13.96 -13.94 -20.77
N ALA A 579 13.67 -13.50 -19.55
CA ALA A 579 12.32 -13.36 -19.03
C ALA A 579 12.27 -12.20 -18.02
N ASP A 580 11.16 -11.48 -18.03
CA ASP A 580 10.81 -10.46 -17.04
C ASP A 580 9.57 -10.99 -16.32
N SER A 581 9.78 -11.51 -15.12
CA SER A 581 8.71 -11.95 -14.23
C SER A 581 8.66 -11.01 -13.04
N GLN A 582 7.71 -11.23 -12.15
CA GLN A 582 7.66 -10.50 -10.91
C GLN A 582 7.81 -11.45 -9.70
N MET A 583 8.12 -12.74 -9.95
CA MET A 583 8.29 -13.78 -8.92
C MET A 583 9.37 -13.40 -7.89
N ALA A 584 9.18 -13.83 -6.65
CA ALA A 584 10.21 -13.78 -5.63
C ALA A 584 11.12 -15.01 -5.78
N ILE A 585 12.00 -14.96 -6.79
CA ILE A 585 12.78 -16.12 -7.26
C ILE A 585 13.69 -16.67 -6.15
N ALA A 586 13.36 -17.85 -5.64
CA ALA A 586 14.12 -18.53 -4.59
C ALA A 586 15.17 -19.52 -5.14
N ASP A 587 14.86 -20.16 -6.26
CA ASP A 587 15.71 -21.20 -6.85
C ASP A 587 15.39 -21.51 -8.32
N PHE A 588 16.30 -22.24 -8.97
CA PHE A 588 16.12 -22.78 -10.33
C PHE A 588 16.47 -24.27 -10.37
N VAL A 589 15.74 -25.05 -11.17
CA VAL A 589 16.01 -26.48 -11.39
C VAL A 589 15.85 -26.81 -12.87
N GLU A 590 16.72 -27.67 -13.42
CA GLU A 590 16.47 -28.34 -14.70
C GLU A 590 15.84 -29.70 -14.38
N ASP A 591 14.63 -29.94 -14.88
CA ASP A 591 13.93 -31.21 -14.66
C ASP A 591 14.30 -32.27 -15.73
N PRO A 592 13.99 -33.56 -15.49
CA PRO A 592 14.25 -34.63 -16.47
C PRO A 592 13.52 -34.45 -17.82
N ASP A 593 12.44 -33.67 -17.86
CA ASP A 593 11.71 -33.34 -19.10
C ASP A 593 12.44 -32.25 -19.92
N GLY A 594 13.54 -31.70 -19.39
CA GLY A 594 14.34 -30.64 -19.98
C GLY A 594 13.72 -29.26 -19.84
N ASP A 595 12.75 -29.08 -18.95
CA ASP A 595 12.22 -27.79 -18.56
C ASP A 595 13.15 -27.06 -17.58
N ILE A 596 13.16 -25.75 -17.69
CA ILE A 596 13.78 -24.87 -16.70
C ILE A 596 12.69 -24.46 -15.74
N LEU A 597 12.77 -24.94 -14.51
CA LEU A 597 11.86 -24.62 -13.43
C LEU A 597 12.37 -23.43 -12.61
N VAL A 598 11.46 -22.58 -12.18
CA VAL A 598 11.70 -21.43 -11.32
C VAL A 598 10.82 -21.58 -10.09
N LEU A 599 11.43 -21.56 -8.91
CA LEU A 599 10.73 -21.62 -7.64
C LEU A 599 10.39 -20.20 -7.17
N ASP A 600 9.10 -19.91 -7.04
CA ASP A 600 8.61 -18.67 -6.45
C ASP A 600 8.40 -18.85 -4.94
N TYR A 601 9.03 -18.00 -4.14
CA TYR A 601 8.86 -18.00 -2.69
C TYR A 601 7.44 -17.59 -2.25
N GLN A 602 6.71 -16.81 -3.07
CA GLN A 602 5.43 -16.22 -2.70
C GLN A 602 4.22 -17.18 -2.86
N GLY A 603 3.11 -16.84 -2.20
CA GLY A 603 1.78 -17.38 -2.50
C GLY A 603 1.56 -18.87 -2.22
N GLY A 604 2.35 -19.48 -1.34
CA GLY A 604 2.29 -20.93 -1.07
C GLY A 604 3.37 -21.74 -1.78
N GLY A 605 4.32 -21.10 -2.49
CA GLY A 605 5.51 -21.77 -2.99
C GLY A 605 5.36 -22.41 -4.36
N SER A 606 4.90 -21.64 -5.34
CA SER A 606 4.60 -22.16 -6.68
C SER A 606 5.85 -22.44 -7.53
N ILE A 607 5.76 -23.47 -8.38
CA ILE A 607 6.81 -23.82 -9.35
C ILE A 607 6.34 -23.46 -10.76
N HIS A 608 7.17 -22.70 -11.46
CA HIS A 608 6.91 -22.23 -12.83
C HIS A 608 7.90 -22.85 -13.80
N SER A 609 7.48 -23.06 -15.04
CA SER A 609 8.36 -23.42 -16.14
C SER A 609 8.63 -22.20 -17.03
N LEU A 610 9.89 -22.01 -17.44
CA LEU A 610 10.21 -21.07 -18.52
C LEU A 610 9.87 -21.69 -19.87
N VAL A 611 8.95 -21.03 -20.57
CA VAL A 611 8.49 -21.42 -21.91
C VAL A 611 8.73 -20.29 -22.90
N PRO A 612 8.85 -20.57 -24.21
CA PRO A 612 8.97 -19.52 -25.21
C PRO A 612 7.82 -18.52 -25.10
N ASN A 613 8.15 -17.24 -25.22
CA ASN A 613 7.17 -16.17 -25.07
C ASN A 613 6.33 -16.04 -26.36
N ASP A 614 5.02 -16.22 -26.21
CA ASP A 614 4.01 -16.10 -27.28
C ASP A 614 3.31 -14.74 -27.26
N GLN A 615 3.71 -13.82 -26.38
CA GLN A 615 3.11 -12.50 -26.28
C GLN A 615 3.32 -11.72 -27.59
N PRO A 616 2.28 -11.04 -28.10
CA PRO A 616 2.43 -10.21 -29.28
C PRO A 616 3.45 -9.09 -29.07
N ASP A 617 4.29 -8.87 -30.08
CA ASP A 617 5.25 -7.76 -30.09
C ASP A 617 4.54 -6.44 -30.39
N TYR A 618 4.15 -5.72 -29.33
CA TYR A 618 3.55 -4.38 -29.42
C TYR A 618 4.59 -3.26 -29.56
N SER A 619 5.89 -3.55 -29.59
CA SER A 619 6.95 -2.51 -29.58
C SER A 619 6.89 -1.52 -30.74
N LYS A 620 6.37 -1.97 -31.88
CA LYS A 620 6.21 -1.14 -33.08
C LYS A 620 4.97 -0.24 -33.00
N SER A 621 3.92 -0.69 -32.32
CA SER A 621 2.67 0.05 -32.14
C SER A 621 2.66 0.90 -30.88
N PHE A 622 3.56 0.64 -29.93
CA PHE A 622 3.64 1.40 -28.69
C PHE A 622 3.94 2.88 -28.97
N PRO A 623 3.18 3.82 -28.38
CA PRO A 623 3.32 5.24 -28.67
C PRO A 623 4.70 5.77 -28.25
N LYS A 624 5.45 6.30 -29.22
CA LYS A 624 6.75 6.96 -28.96
C LYS A 624 6.60 8.46 -28.69
N ARG A 625 5.47 9.04 -29.07
CA ARG A 625 5.08 10.41 -28.77
C ARG A 625 3.83 10.40 -27.92
N LEU A 626 3.70 11.41 -27.06
CA LEU A 626 2.54 11.55 -26.19
C LEU A 626 1.26 11.80 -27.00
N SER A 627 1.37 12.50 -28.12
CA SER A 627 0.28 12.71 -29.09
C SER A 627 -0.24 11.41 -29.72
N ASP A 628 0.58 10.35 -29.78
CA ASP A 628 0.19 9.05 -30.34
C ASP A 628 -0.49 8.15 -29.28
N SER A 629 -0.58 8.59 -28.01
CA SER A 629 -1.05 7.77 -26.88
C SER A 629 -2.55 7.42 -26.91
N GLY A 630 -3.37 8.26 -27.56
CA GLY A 630 -4.83 8.15 -27.50
C GLY A 630 -5.44 8.61 -26.17
N ILE A 631 -4.64 9.15 -25.25
CA ILE A 631 -5.08 9.69 -23.94
C ILE A 631 -5.27 11.21 -24.00
N PHE A 632 -4.53 11.90 -24.88
CA PHE A 632 -4.60 13.34 -25.06
C PHE A 632 -5.39 13.69 -26.32
N ASP A 633 -6.34 14.63 -26.18
CA ASP A 633 -7.04 15.25 -27.31
C ASP A 633 -6.16 16.34 -27.93
N ASP A 634 -5.53 17.17 -27.09
CA ASP A 634 -4.50 18.14 -27.49
C ASP A 634 -3.36 18.16 -26.46
N VAL A 635 -2.19 17.69 -26.87
CA VAL A 635 -0.99 17.68 -26.03
C VAL A 635 -0.47 19.09 -25.76
N SER A 636 -0.60 20.02 -26.71
CA SER A 636 -0.03 21.36 -26.57
C SER A 636 -0.71 22.19 -25.47
N THR A 637 -2.00 21.94 -25.24
CA THR A 637 -2.78 22.54 -24.16
C THR A 637 -2.90 21.64 -22.92
N HIS A 638 -2.30 20.45 -22.94
CA HIS A 638 -2.44 19.42 -21.90
C HIS A 638 -3.90 18.96 -21.70
N THR A 639 -4.69 18.95 -22.78
CA THR A 639 -6.09 18.53 -22.73
C THR A 639 -6.20 17.02 -22.98
N LEU A 640 -6.71 16.29 -21.98
CA LEU A 640 -6.98 14.86 -22.09
C LEU A 640 -8.31 14.60 -22.82
N VAL A 641 -8.44 13.41 -23.39
CA VAL A 641 -9.69 12.94 -23.99
C VAL A 641 -10.79 12.87 -22.91
N ASN A 642 -12.02 13.21 -23.29
CA ASN A 642 -13.17 13.10 -22.40
C ASN A 642 -13.30 11.66 -21.86
N GLY A 643 -13.44 11.51 -20.54
CA GLY A 643 -13.42 10.22 -19.85
C GLY A 643 -12.21 10.02 -18.95
N ALA A 644 -11.15 10.83 -19.06
CA ALA A 644 -10.10 10.89 -18.05
C ALA A 644 -10.63 11.51 -16.75
N ILE A 645 -10.42 10.83 -15.62
CA ILE A 645 -10.91 11.26 -14.31
C ILE A 645 -9.78 12.02 -13.58
N PRO A 646 -9.89 13.34 -13.36
CA PRO A 646 -8.87 14.09 -12.63
C PRO A 646 -8.85 13.69 -11.16
N TYR A 647 -7.67 13.72 -10.55
CA TYR A 647 -7.53 13.62 -9.10
C TYR A 647 -6.30 14.37 -8.59
N ASP A 648 -6.32 14.68 -7.31
CA ASP A 648 -5.24 15.24 -6.53
C ASP A 648 -5.14 14.56 -5.17
N VAL A 649 -4.04 14.82 -4.48
CA VAL A 649 -3.67 14.17 -3.23
C VAL A 649 -3.50 15.22 -2.13
N ASN A 650 -3.83 14.85 -0.90
CA ASN A 650 -3.64 15.72 0.27
C ASN A 650 -2.17 16.04 0.56
N SER A 651 -1.28 15.05 0.46
CA SER A 651 0.15 15.20 0.71
C SER A 651 0.94 14.71 -0.51
N PRO A 652 1.41 15.61 -1.40
CA PRO A 652 2.11 15.20 -2.60
C PRO A 652 3.55 14.75 -2.29
N LEU A 653 3.99 13.65 -2.91
CA LEU A 653 5.41 13.25 -2.93
C LEU A 653 6.29 14.44 -3.37
N TRP A 654 7.39 14.69 -2.65
CA TRP A 654 8.38 15.70 -3.01
C TRP A 654 9.06 15.32 -4.34
N SER A 655 9.18 16.28 -5.24
CA SER A 655 9.82 16.07 -6.55
C SER A 655 10.48 17.37 -6.98
N ASP A 656 11.38 17.86 -6.12
CA ASP A 656 12.12 19.11 -6.30
C ASP A 656 11.18 20.26 -6.68
N GLY A 657 10.12 20.51 -5.92
CA GLY A 657 9.17 21.60 -6.18
C GLY A 657 8.38 21.54 -7.50
N ALA A 658 8.41 20.41 -8.24
CA ALA A 658 7.63 20.29 -9.47
C ALA A 658 6.12 20.27 -9.19
N GLY A 659 5.39 21.08 -9.97
CA GLY A 659 3.92 21.06 -10.02
C GLY A 659 3.42 19.78 -10.69
N LYS A 660 2.27 19.25 -10.24
CA LYS A 660 1.78 17.93 -10.65
C LYS A 660 0.30 17.99 -11.01
N THR A 661 -0.06 17.37 -12.13
CA THR A 661 -1.46 17.05 -12.47
C THR A 661 -1.60 15.54 -12.62
N ARG A 662 -2.76 14.99 -12.25
CA ARG A 662 -2.98 13.54 -12.26
C ARG A 662 -4.36 13.16 -12.76
N TYR A 663 -4.42 12.02 -13.44
CA TYR A 663 -5.65 11.46 -13.97
C TYR A 663 -5.65 9.94 -13.85
N ILE A 664 -6.84 9.38 -13.66
CA ILE A 664 -7.14 7.95 -13.83
C ILE A 664 -7.78 7.79 -15.21
N VAL A 665 -7.26 6.84 -15.99
CA VAL A 665 -7.83 6.47 -17.30
C VAL A 665 -8.19 5.00 -17.26
N LEU A 666 -9.50 4.74 -17.21
CA LEU A 666 -10.08 3.41 -17.47
C LEU A 666 -10.21 3.23 -18.98
N THR A 667 -10.20 1.99 -19.46
CA THR A 667 -10.18 1.71 -20.91
C THR A 667 -11.42 0.98 -21.41
N ASP A 668 -12.20 0.41 -20.50
CA ASP A 668 -13.43 -0.31 -20.78
C ASP A 668 -14.64 0.35 -20.11
N GLU A 669 -15.80 0.24 -20.74
CA GLU A 669 -17.05 0.79 -20.21
C GLU A 669 -17.60 0.00 -19.02
N GLU A 670 -17.06 -1.19 -18.74
CA GLU A 670 -17.39 -2.02 -17.58
C GLU A 670 -16.30 -1.98 -16.49
N ASP A 671 -15.22 -1.23 -16.70
CA ASP A 671 -14.11 -1.11 -15.74
C ASP A 671 -14.60 -0.57 -14.39
N GLN A 672 -14.21 -1.27 -13.31
CA GLN A 672 -14.52 -0.93 -11.92
C GLN A 672 -13.24 -0.87 -11.07
N ILE A 673 -13.08 0.23 -10.35
CA ILE A 673 -12.05 0.46 -9.34
C ILE A 673 -12.55 -0.13 -8.02
N THR A 674 -11.71 -0.91 -7.35
CA THR A 674 -12.01 -1.44 -6.02
C THR A 674 -11.32 -0.58 -4.98
N ALA A 675 -12.09 0.22 -4.24
CA ALA A 675 -11.57 1.03 -3.16
C ALA A 675 -11.61 0.29 -1.81
N SER A 676 -10.71 0.68 -0.90
CA SER A 676 -10.62 0.20 0.48
C SER A 676 -10.58 1.39 1.43
N ASP A 677 -11.19 1.26 2.61
CA ASP A 677 -11.15 2.32 3.64
C ASP A 677 -9.72 2.57 4.15
N THR A 678 -8.91 1.52 4.19
CA THR A 678 -7.49 1.58 4.57
C THR A 678 -6.61 0.96 3.50
N GLY A 679 -5.49 1.62 3.19
CA GLY A 679 -4.51 1.10 2.24
C GLY A 679 -4.81 1.40 0.76
N PRO A 680 -4.08 0.72 -0.13
CA PRO A 680 -4.09 0.98 -1.57
C PRO A 680 -5.33 0.44 -2.29
N TRP A 681 -5.80 1.18 -3.29
CA TRP A 681 -6.92 0.77 -4.14
C TRP A 681 -6.51 -0.24 -5.22
N GLY A 682 -7.48 -1.03 -5.70
CA GLY A 682 -7.35 -1.97 -6.80
C GLY A 682 -7.92 -1.40 -8.11
N PHE A 683 -7.26 -1.69 -9.23
CA PHE A 683 -7.64 -1.18 -10.54
C PHE A 683 -7.81 -2.32 -11.55
N PRO A 684 -8.68 -2.16 -12.56
CA PRO A 684 -8.84 -3.15 -13.63
C PRO A 684 -7.64 -3.15 -14.58
N GLU A 685 -7.50 -4.25 -15.34
CA GLU A 685 -6.50 -4.36 -16.40
C GLU A 685 -6.56 -3.18 -17.37
N LYS A 686 -5.42 -2.83 -17.96
CA LYS A 686 -5.23 -1.73 -18.92
C LYS A 686 -5.48 -0.32 -18.37
N THR A 687 -5.81 -0.17 -17.09
CA THR A 687 -5.85 1.15 -16.42
C THR A 687 -4.54 1.91 -16.62
N VAL A 688 -4.64 3.20 -16.91
CA VAL A 688 -3.49 4.11 -16.99
C VAL A 688 -3.61 5.21 -15.94
N ILE A 689 -2.64 5.28 -15.03
CA ILE A 689 -2.47 6.43 -14.14
C ILE A 689 -1.54 7.41 -14.81
N VAL A 690 -2.04 8.62 -15.07
CA VAL A 690 -1.31 9.69 -15.72
C VAL A 690 -0.83 10.67 -14.65
N LYS A 691 0.46 11.03 -14.68
CA LYS A 691 1.03 12.08 -13.85
C LYS A 691 1.92 12.98 -14.68
N SER A 692 1.60 14.26 -14.77
CA SER A 692 2.42 15.24 -15.51
C SER A 692 3.11 16.21 -14.56
N PHE A 693 4.38 16.49 -14.82
CA PHE A 693 5.26 17.32 -14.01
C PHE A 693 5.61 18.61 -14.75
N SER A 694 5.54 19.73 -14.03
CA SER A 694 5.93 21.04 -14.54
C SER A 694 6.93 21.72 -13.60
N LEU A 695 7.80 22.55 -14.17
CA LEU A 695 8.71 23.43 -13.44
C LEU A 695 8.41 24.88 -13.78
N GLU A 696 8.43 25.75 -12.76
CA GLU A 696 8.51 27.19 -12.94
C GLU A 696 9.88 27.54 -13.52
N MET A 697 9.90 28.15 -14.72
CA MET A 697 11.14 28.56 -15.38
C MET A 697 11.68 29.88 -14.84
N THR A 698 10.88 30.58 -14.04
CA THR A 698 11.25 31.74 -13.22
C THR A 698 10.73 31.48 -11.80
N GLU A 699 11.62 31.49 -10.83
CA GLU A 699 11.32 31.18 -9.43
C GLU A 699 10.27 32.13 -8.86
N GLY A 700 9.17 31.58 -8.34
CA GLY A 700 8.07 32.35 -7.77
C GLY A 700 7.09 32.93 -8.81
N ASP A 701 7.22 32.57 -10.09
CA ASP A 701 6.29 32.95 -11.15
C ASP A 701 5.58 31.71 -11.73
N PRO A 702 4.37 31.39 -11.24
CA PRO A 702 3.50 30.34 -11.76
C PRO A 702 3.23 30.39 -13.27
N SER A 703 3.20 31.59 -13.87
CA SER A 703 2.92 31.75 -15.30
C SER A 703 4.08 31.30 -16.19
N SER A 704 5.28 31.19 -15.61
CA SER A 704 6.48 30.70 -16.28
C SER A 704 6.54 29.17 -16.39
N ARG A 705 5.56 28.44 -15.83
CA ARG A 705 5.55 26.98 -15.80
C ARG A 705 5.65 26.36 -17.19
N ARG A 706 6.41 25.28 -17.28
CA ARG A 706 6.50 24.43 -18.47
C ARG A 706 6.45 22.97 -18.06
N TRP A 707 5.73 22.18 -18.84
CA TRP A 707 5.75 20.73 -18.74
C TRP A 707 7.14 20.20 -19.09
N ILE A 708 7.62 19.28 -18.27
CA ILE A 708 8.94 18.66 -18.43
C ILE A 708 8.85 17.13 -18.57
N GLU A 709 7.87 16.51 -17.92
CA GLU A 709 7.64 15.07 -17.94
C GLU A 709 6.14 14.74 -17.90
N THR A 710 5.70 13.74 -18.66
CA THR A 710 4.45 13.03 -18.40
C THR A 710 4.78 11.57 -18.17
N ARG A 711 4.34 11.02 -17.05
CA ARG A 711 4.53 9.63 -16.66
C ARG A 711 3.21 8.88 -16.74
N PHE A 712 3.25 7.73 -17.39
CA PHE A 712 2.17 6.75 -17.35
C PHE A 712 2.59 5.60 -16.46
N LEU A 713 1.70 5.17 -15.57
CA LEU A 713 1.76 3.88 -14.92
C LEU A 713 0.61 3.05 -15.47
N THR A 714 0.91 1.95 -16.17
CA THR A 714 -0.10 1.16 -16.88
C THR A 714 -0.25 -0.20 -16.23
N LYS A 715 -1.48 -0.64 -15.96
CA LYS A 715 -1.76 -1.99 -15.48
C LYS A 715 -1.87 -2.96 -16.64
N GLN A 716 -1.05 -3.99 -16.67
CA GLN A 716 -1.01 -4.99 -17.74
C GLN A 716 -0.61 -6.35 -17.15
N GLN A 717 -1.34 -7.41 -17.47
CA GLN A 717 -1.10 -8.77 -16.96
C GLN A 717 -1.11 -8.82 -15.42
N ASN A 718 -1.97 -8.01 -14.80
CA ASN A 718 -2.09 -7.80 -13.36
C ASN A 718 -0.87 -7.15 -12.69
N GLU A 719 0.03 -6.58 -13.50
CA GLU A 719 1.26 -5.93 -13.08
C GLU A 719 1.29 -4.46 -13.53
N TRP A 720 2.08 -3.62 -12.87
CA TRP A 720 2.21 -2.20 -13.24
C TRP A 720 3.55 -1.90 -13.89
N VAL A 721 3.53 -1.08 -14.94
CA VAL A 721 4.74 -0.66 -15.66
C VAL A 721 4.76 0.85 -15.86
N GLY A 722 5.91 1.48 -15.59
CA GLY A 722 6.11 2.92 -15.73
C GLY A 722 6.71 3.33 -17.08
N TYR A 723 6.17 4.41 -17.67
CA TYR A 723 6.68 5.03 -18.90
C TYR A 723 6.80 6.55 -18.74
N SER A 724 8.00 7.08 -18.88
CA SER A 724 8.28 8.51 -18.81
C SER A 724 8.36 9.12 -20.22
N TYR A 725 7.64 10.21 -20.46
CA TYR A 725 7.70 11.00 -21.69
C TYR A 725 8.31 12.37 -21.38
N ARG A 726 9.34 12.74 -22.12
CA ARG A 726 10.07 14.01 -22.00
C ARG A 726 9.47 15.05 -22.94
N TRP A 727 9.01 16.16 -22.37
CA TRP A 727 8.42 17.26 -23.15
C TRP A 727 9.44 17.97 -24.03
N ASN A 728 9.00 18.40 -25.21
CA ASN A 728 9.82 19.23 -26.07
C ASN A 728 9.81 20.70 -25.61
N ARG A 729 10.85 21.44 -26.01
CA ARG A 729 11.01 22.86 -25.61
C ARG A 729 9.89 23.76 -26.11
N ASN A 730 9.22 23.37 -27.19
CA ASN A 730 8.13 24.14 -27.80
C ASN A 730 6.77 23.87 -27.13
N GLN A 731 6.69 22.95 -26.16
CA GLN A 731 5.45 22.56 -25.46
C GLN A 731 4.36 22.07 -26.42
N THR A 732 4.75 21.36 -27.48
CA THR A 732 3.82 20.84 -28.49
C THR A 732 3.63 19.33 -28.40
N ASP A 733 4.59 18.61 -27.82
CA ASP A 733 4.56 17.16 -27.66
C ASP A 733 5.61 16.70 -26.64
N ALA A 734 5.58 15.41 -26.29
CA ALA A 734 6.60 14.74 -25.50
C ALA A 734 7.02 13.40 -26.14
N VAL A 735 8.27 12.99 -25.92
CA VAL A 735 8.85 11.77 -26.52
C VAL A 735 9.20 10.78 -25.42
N LEU A 736 8.89 9.50 -25.64
CA LEU A 736 9.19 8.41 -24.72
C LEU A 736 10.69 8.37 -24.38
N VAL A 737 11.00 8.28 -23.09
CA VAL A 737 12.36 8.12 -22.57
C VAL A 737 12.83 6.66 -22.75
N ALA A 738 14.12 6.49 -22.98
CA ALA A 738 14.75 5.18 -23.10
C ALA A 738 14.68 4.36 -21.80
N ASP A 739 14.97 3.07 -21.87
CA ASP A 739 14.78 2.15 -20.74
C ASP A 739 15.65 2.51 -19.55
N GLU A 740 16.89 2.93 -19.81
CA GLU A 740 17.92 3.34 -18.86
C GLU A 740 17.62 4.67 -18.13
N GLY A 741 16.51 5.32 -18.44
CA GLY A 741 16.17 6.65 -17.93
C GLY A 741 17.03 7.75 -18.58
N ARG A 742 16.97 8.96 -18.02
CA ARG A 742 17.71 10.11 -18.56
C ARG A 742 17.88 11.21 -17.51
N ASP A 743 19.00 11.91 -17.56
CA ASP A 743 19.21 13.16 -16.82
C ASP A 743 19.12 14.38 -17.74
N GLU A 744 18.52 15.46 -17.25
CA GLU A 744 18.49 16.75 -17.93
C GLU A 744 18.65 17.91 -16.94
N ALA A 745 19.32 18.97 -17.38
CA ALA A 745 19.50 20.20 -16.63
C ALA A 745 18.63 21.32 -17.21
N PHE A 746 17.80 21.92 -16.36
CA PHE A 746 16.98 23.09 -16.65
C PHE A 746 17.60 24.34 -16.05
N GLN A 747 17.48 25.48 -16.76
CA GLN A 747 17.94 26.78 -16.27
C GLN A 747 16.74 27.56 -15.74
N ILE A 748 16.68 27.74 -14.43
CA ILE A 748 15.60 28.45 -13.73
C ILE A 748 16.07 29.87 -13.46
N LYS A 749 15.33 30.88 -13.90
CA LYS A 749 15.64 32.28 -13.59
C LYS A 749 15.31 32.57 -12.13
N THR A 750 16.20 33.28 -11.44
CA THR A 750 16.04 33.70 -10.05
C THR A 750 16.28 35.20 -9.94
N VAL A 751 15.95 35.80 -8.79
CA VAL A 751 16.22 37.23 -8.52
C VAL A 751 17.70 37.60 -8.65
N ASN A 752 18.61 36.63 -8.48
CA ASN A 752 20.05 36.81 -8.50
C ASN A 752 20.74 36.25 -9.76
N GLY A 753 19.97 35.83 -10.79
CA GLY A 753 20.52 35.29 -12.03
C GLY A 753 19.79 34.04 -12.53
N ALA A 754 20.52 32.93 -12.70
CA ALA A 754 19.95 31.64 -13.08
C ALA A 754 20.54 30.52 -12.23
N LYS A 755 19.69 29.56 -11.83
CA LYS A 755 20.05 28.34 -11.12
C LYS A 755 19.87 27.15 -12.06
N THR A 756 20.83 26.22 -12.03
CA THR A 756 20.68 24.94 -12.72
C THR A 756 19.88 23.98 -11.84
N LYS A 757 18.82 23.40 -12.40
CA LYS A 757 17.98 22.38 -11.77
C LYS A 757 18.09 21.08 -12.54
N ASN A 758 18.58 20.03 -11.89
CA ASN A 758 18.70 18.71 -12.52
C ASN A 758 17.39 17.94 -12.36
N TRP A 759 17.02 17.20 -13.39
CA TRP A 759 15.84 16.35 -13.41
C TRP A 759 16.22 14.96 -13.90
N ARG A 760 15.88 13.94 -13.10
CA ARG A 760 16.03 12.52 -13.46
C ARG A 760 14.68 12.01 -13.97
N TYR A 761 14.64 11.68 -15.24
CA TYR A 761 13.60 10.82 -15.81
C TYR A 761 13.93 9.37 -15.42
N PRO A 762 13.10 8.71 -14.59
CA PRO A 762 13.42 7.37 -14.10
C PRO A 762 13.42 6.35 -15.25
N SER A 763 14.31 5.35 -15.13
CA SER A 763 14.23 4.09 -15.87
C SER A 763 12.94 3.35 -15.54
N ARG A 764 12.58 2.36 -16.37
CA ARG A 764 11.39 1.53 -16.09
C ARG A 764 11.52 0.80 -14.76
N SER A 765 12.71 0.30 -14.47
CA SER A 765 13.06 -0.37 -13.22
C SER A 765 13.13 0.60 -12.02
N GLU A 766 13.60 1.84 -12.19
CA GLU A 766 13.58 2.88 -11.15
C GLU A 766 12.13 3.25 -10.76
N CYS A 767 11.18 3.21 -11.68
CA CYS A 767 9.76 3.35 -11.34
C CYS A 767 9.32 2.25 -10.36
N MET A 768 9.71 1.00 -10.62
CA MET A 768 9.30 -0.15 -9.81
C MET A 768 9.96 -0.19 -8.41
N MET A 769 11.00 0.62 -8.17
CA MET A 769 11.56 0.77 -6.83
C MET A 769 10.54 1.35 -5.82
N CYS A 770 9.72 2.30 -6.26
CA CYS A 770 8.66 2.87 -5.41
C CYS A 770 7.32 2.20 -5.69
N HIS A 771 7.04 1.87 -6.95
CA HIS A 771 5.83 1.17 -7.36
C HIS A 771 5.98 -0.34 -7.20
N SER A 772 6.45 -0.78 -6.02
CA SER A 772 6.71 -2.19 -5.74
C SER A 772 5.44 -2.94 -5.32
N ARG A 773 5.50 -4.28 -5.38
CA ARG A 773 4.51 -5.19 -4.79
C ARG A 773 4.15 -4.84 -3.36
N ALA A 774 5.17 -4.57 -2.55
CA ALA A 774 5.00 -4.25 -1.14
C ALA A 774 4.17 -2.98 -0.92
N ALA A 775 4.32 -1.99 -1.82
CA ALA A 775 3.54 -0.76 -1.81
C ALA A 775 2.19 -0.89 -2.56
N ASN A 776 1.84 -2.10 -3.05
CA ASN A 776 0.74 -2.39 -3.96
C ASN A 776 0.73 -1.50 -5.22
N TYR A 777 1.92 -1.18 -5.72
CA TYR A 777 2.18 -0.44 -6.95
C TYR A 777 1.66 1.00 -7.00
N VAL A 778 0.36 1.28 -6.89
CA VAL A 778 -0.17 2.63 -7.15
C VAL A 778 -0.06 3.52 -5.92
N LEU A 779 0.87 4.48 -5.99
CA LEU A 779 1.14 5.42 -4.92
C LEU A 779 0.16 6.60 -4.95
N GLY A 780 -0.43 6.92 -3.79
CA GLY A 780 -1.28 8.10 -3.62
C GLY A 780 -2.77 7.92 -3.95
N LEU A 781 -3.16 6.83 -4.63
CA LEU A 781 -4.58 6.46 -4.78
C LEU A 781 -5.00 5.60 -3.59
N GLN A 782 -5.17 6.28 -2.47
CA GLN A 782 -5.67 5.73 -1.20
C GLN A 782 -6.71 6.68 -0.63
N THR A 783 -7.66 6.16 0.13
CA THR A 783 -8.74 6.96 0.73
C THR A 783 -8.21 8.13 1.56
N VAL A 784 -7.12 7.92 2.32
CA VAL A 784 -6.47 8.96 3.14
C VAL A 784 -5.87 10.14 2.33
N GLN A 785 -5.50 9.89 1.07
CA GLN A 785 -4.97 10.89 0.14
C GLN A 785 -6.06 11.56 -0.68
N LEU A 786 -7.12 10.82 -1.01
CA LEU A 786 -8.20 11.26 -1.89
C LEU A 786 -9.35 11.95 -1.15
N ASN A 787 -9.43 11.82 0.18
CA ASN A 787 -10.36 12.62 0.99
C ASN A 787 -9.96 14.10 0.97
N LYS A 788 -10.31 14.80 -0.11
CA LYS A 788 -9.94 16.16 -0.44
C LYS A 788 -10.98 16.73 -1.38
N ASP A 789 -11.31 18.00 -1.21
CA ASP A 789 -12.18 18.73 -2.12
C ASP A 789 -11.36 19.31 -3.27
N ILE A 790 -11.83 19.13 -4.49
CA ILE A 790 -11.19 19.70 -5.69
C ILE A 790 -12.24 20.36 -6.58
N ASP A 791 -11.77 21.32 -7.38
CA ASP A 791 -12.59 22.02 -8.37
C ASP A 791 -12.68 21.20 -9.66
N TYR A 792 -13.88 20.71 -9.99
CA TYR A 792 -14.18 20.02 -11.25
C TYR A 792 -14.59 20.97 -12.39
N GLY A 793 -14.46 22.28 -12.18
CA GLY A 793 -14.78 23.36 -13.11
C GLY A 793 -16.22 23.85 -13.02
N SER A 794 -17.18 22.95 -12.77
CA SER A 794 -18.60 23.31 -12.54
C SER A 794 -18.92 23.53 -11.06
N HIS A 795 -18.22 22.85 -10.17
CA HIS A 795 -18.40 22.89 -8.73
C HIS A 795 -17.15 22.33 -8.00
N VAL A 796 -17.08 22.59 -6.70
CA VAL A 796 -16.11 21.97 -5.79
C VAL A 796 -16.79 20.80 -5.08
N GLU A 797 -16.24 19.60 -5.24
CA GLU A 797 -16.74 18.38 -4.62
C GLU A 797 -15.56 17.57 -4.07
N ASN A 798 -15.80 16.81 -2.99
CA ASN A 798 -14.83 15.84 -2.53
C ASN A 798 -14.64 14.72 -3.54
N GLN A 799 -13.38 14.36 -3.79
CA GLN A 799 -13.06 13.39 -4.82
C GLN A 799 -13.67 12.01 -4.59
N LEU A 800 -13.82 11.59 -3.33
CA LEU A 800 -14.43 10.31 -3.01
C LEU A 800 -15.92 10.28 -3.41
N SER A 801 -16.65 11.36 -3.12
CA SER A 801 -18.05 11.52 -3.53
C SER A 801 -18.18 11.53 -5.06
N PHE A 802 -17.38 12.34 -5.74
CA PHE A 802 -17.35 12.41 -7.20
C PHE A 802 -17.07 11.04 -7.83
N LEU A 803 -16.02 10.35 -7.35
CA LEU A 803 -15.62 9.04 -7.84
C LEU A 803 -16.73 7.99 -7.64
N HIS A 804 -17.42 7.99 -6.51
CA HIS A 804 -18.58 7.12 -6.31
C HIS A 804 -19.70 7.43 -7.31
N ARG A 805 -20.04 8.72 -7.48
CA ARG A 805 -21.08 9.17 -8.41
C ARG A 805 -20.78 8.84 -9.87
N THR A 806 -19.53 8.61 -10.27
CA THR A 806 -19.22 8.10 -11.62
C THR A 806 -19.78 6.70 -11.90
N GLY A 807 -20.10 5.92 -10.85
CA GLY A 807 -20.46 4.50 -10.97
C GLY A 807 -19.28 3.58 -11.32
N ARG A 808 -18.04 4.10 -11.25
CA ARG A 808 -16.80 3.36 -11.56
C ARG A 808 -16.08 2.82 -10.35
N VAL A 809 -16.58 3.07 -9.15
CA VAL A 809 -15.89 2.70 -7.91
C VAL A 809 -16.80 1.85 -7.03
N THR A 810 -16.29 0.69 -6.66
CA THR A 810 -16.90 -0.19 -5.67
C THR A 810 -16.10 -0.11 -4.37
N VAL A 811 -16.75 0.21 -3.27
CA VAL A 811 -16.13 0.25 -1.94
C VAL A 811 -16.20 -1.16 -1.33
N ASN A 812 -15.05 -1.75 -1.04
CA ASN A 812 -14.97 -3.00 -0.31
C ASN A 812 -14.82 -2.71 1.19
N THR A 813 -15.95 -2.78 1.92
CA THR A 813 -16.01 -2.55 3.37
C THR A 813 -15.54 -3.74 4.20
N LYS A 814 -15.17 -4.87 3.57
CA LYS A 814 -14.49 -5.95 4.30
C LYS A 814 -13.04 -5.55 4.50
N PRO A 815 -12.49 -5.62 5.73
CA PRO A 815 -11.06 -5.43 5.91
C PRO A 815 -10.34 -6.41 4.99
N GLN A 816 -9.58 -5.88 4.04
CA GLN A 816 -8.68 -6.71 3.25
C GLN A 816 -7.65 -7.25 4.23
N VAL A 817 -7.87 -8.49 4.69
CA VAL A 817 -6.85 -9.28 5.35
C VAL A 817 -5.78 -9.47 4.29
N SER A 818 -4.78 -8.58 4.25
CA SER A 818 -3.68 -8.75 3.32
C SER A 818 -3.04 -10.11 3.65
N THR A 819 -3.12 -11.03 2.71
CA THR A 819 -2.48 -12.35 2.83
C THR A 819 -0.96 -12.22 3.00
N PHE A 820 -0.39 -11.08 2.61
CA PHE A 820 1.02 -10.73 2.78
C PHE A 820 1.43 -10.37 4.22
N ALA A 821 0.58 -9.72 5.02
CA ALA A 821 0.90 -9.40 6.42
C ALA A 821 0.99 -10.68 7.28
N ASN A 822 0.15 -11.67 6.98
CA ASN A 822 0.02 -12.88 7.80
C ASN A 822 1.25 -13.80 7.78
N HIS A 823 2.18 -13.68 6.82
CA HIS A 823 3.32 -14.59 6.73
C HIS A 823 4.62 -14.04 7.32
N ARG A 824 4.77 -12.72 7.46
CA ARG A 824 5.92 -12.14 8.18
C ARG A 824 5.62 -11.83 9.65
N GLU A 825 4.35 -11.59 10.00
CA GLU A 825 3.91 -11.49 11.41
C GLU A 825 4.05 -12.82 12.18
N MET A 826 4.28 -13.95 11.48
CA MET A 826 4.48 -15.24 12.15
C MET A 826 5.80 -15.33 12.93
N LEU A 827 6.73 -14.37 12.80
CA LEU A 827 8.04 -14.45 13.46
C LEU A 827 8.38 -13.41 14.53
N ARG A 828 7.56 -12.40 14.81
CA ARG A 828 7.85 -11.48 15.94
C ARG A 828 6.57 -10.92 16.57
N SER A 829 6.25 -11.44 17.76
CA SER A 829 5.56 -10.74 18.87
C SER A 829 4.39 -9.81 18.50
N PHE A 830 3.15 -10.19 18.81
CA PHE A 830 2.36 -9.66 19.94
C PHE A 830 0.91 -10.18 19.86
N ASP A 831 0.32 -10.27 21.04
CA ASP A 831 -0.93 -10.89 21.45
C ASP A 831 -2.15 -10.77 20.49
N LYS A 832 -2.57 -11.92 19.94
CA LYS A 832 -3.84 -12.08 19.19
C LYS A 832 -5.08 -11.80 20.05
N GLU A 833 -5.01 -11.95 21.38
CA GLU A 833 -6.15 -11.69 22.26
C GLU A 833 -6.50 -10.21 22.32
N SER A 834 -5.50 -9.32 22.33
CA SER A 834 -5.71 -7.86 22.34
C SER A 834 -6.44 -7.33 21.10
N ALA A 835 -6.07 -7.81 19.90
CA ALA A 835 -6.73 -7.41 18.65
C ALA A 835 -8.15 -8.01 18.51
N SER A 836 -8.33 -9.25 18.96
CA SER A 836 -9.63 -9.93 19.01
C SER A 836 -10.57 -9.31 20.06
N ALA A 837 -10.03 -8.83 21.18
CA ALA A 837 -10.76 -8.14 22.23
C ALA A 837 -11.21 -6.75 21.80
N ALA A 838 -10.37 -5.99 21.08
CA ALA A 838 -10.77 -4.70 20.49
C ALA A 838 -11.88 -4.85 19.44
N ALA A 839 -11.77 -5.87 18.56
CA ALA A 839 -12.79 -6.18 17.56
C ALA A 839 -14.10 -6.75 18.18
N SER A 840 -14.00 -7.46 19.30
CA SER A 840 -15.16 -7.99 20.03
C SER A 840 -15.83 -6.95 20.92
N ALA A 841 -15.08 -5.96 21.43
CA ALA A 841 -15.62 -4.82 22.18
C ALA A 841 -16.30 -3.77 21.27
N ALA A 842 -15.99 -3.78 19.97
CA ALA A 842 -16.60 -2.89 18.97
C ALA A 842 -17.86 -3.47 18.29
N LYS A 843 -18.34 -4.65 18.70
CA LYS A 843 -19.61 -5.18 18.17
C LYS A 843 -20.78 -4.40 18.76
N PRO A 844 -21.67 -3.82 17.93
CA PRO A 844 -22.92 -3.26 18.41
C PRO A 844 -23.70 -4.32 19.19
N ALA A 845 -24.37 -3.92 20.26
CA ALA A 845 -25.37 -4.78 20.89
C ALA A 845 -26.39 -5.20 19.82
N SER A 846 -26.89 -6.43 19.89
CA SER A 846 -27.64 -7.13 18.81
C SER A 846 -28.95 -6.49 18.33
N GLU A 847 -29.26 -5.26 18.75
CA GLU A 847 -30.47 -4.49 18.46
C GLU A 847 -30.16 -3.06 17.93
N GLN A 848 -28.89 -2.70 17.75
CA GLN A 848 -28.48 -1.39 17.22
C GLN A 848 -28.43 -1.38 15.68
N ARG A 849 -28.76 -0.23 15.10
CA ARG A 849 -28.47 0.07 13.69
C ARG A 849 -26.95 -0.01 13.48
N GLY A 850 -26.52 -0.81 12.50
CA GLY A 850 -25.10 -0.91 12.11
C GLY A 850 -24.65 0.34 11.33
N VAL A 851 -23.32 0.50 11.16
CA VAL A 851 -22.77 1.56 10.30
C VAL A 851 -23.31 1.40 8.88
N ALA A 852 -23.57 2.52 8.19
CA ALA A 852 -24.02 2.51 6.79
C ALA A 852 -23.06 1.69 5.91
N ASN A 853 -23.61 0.77 5.13
CA ASN A 853 -22.89 -0.08 4.17
C ASN A 853 -23.59 -0.02 2.81
N ASP A 854 -23.65 1.20 2.26
CA ASP A 854 -24.35 1.59 1.03
C ASP A 854 -23.40 1.79 -0.15
N GLY A 855 -22.10 1.55 0.04
CA GLY A 855 -21.08 1.73 -0.99
C GLY A 855 -20.70 3.19 -1.25
N LEU A 856 -21.38 4.17 -0.63
CA LEU A 856 -20.84 5.52 -0.50
C LEU A 856 -19.56 5.42 0.32
N PHE A 857 -18.49 6.06 -0.15
CA PHE A 857 -17.33 6.27 0.70
C PHE A 857 -17.81 6.88 2.00
N ALA A 858 -17.51 6.28 3.14
CA ALA A 858 -17.65 7.00 4.39
C ALA A 858 -16.71 8.21 4.31
N HIS A 859 -17.28 9.37 4.00
CA HIS A 859 -16.56 10.61 4.21
C HIS A 859 -16.33 10.74 5.71
N GLY A 860 -15.08 11.08 6.01
CA GLY A 860 -14.76 12.38 6.58
C GLY A 860 -15.36 12.76 7.94
N GLY A 861 -16.13 11.89 8.61
CA GLY A 861 -16.29 12.03 10.05
C GLY A 861 -14.89 11.98 10.66
N GLU A 862 -14.51 12.97 11.48
CA GLU A 862 -13.28 12.91 12.27
C GLU A 862 -13.08 11.47 12.78
N GLY A 863 -12.08 10.76 12.25
CA GLY A 863 -11.96 9.31 12.46
C GLY A 863 -11.48 8.51 11.26
N VAL A 864 -11.76 8.94 10.01
CA VAL A 864 -11.02 8.41 8.83
C VAL A 864 -9.72 9.22 8.69
N PRO A 865 -8.53 8.60 8.76
CA PRO A 865 -7.27 9.34 8.68
C PRO A 865 -7.18 10.11 7.35
N LYS A 866 -7.12 11.44 7.40
CA LYS A 866 -6.84 12.30 6.25
C LYS A 866 -5.39 12.77 6.36
N LEU A 867 -4.64 12.70 5.26
CA LEU A 867 -3.32 13.32 5.23
C LEU A 867 -3.45 14.84 5.20
N ALA A 868 -2.44 15.54 5.70
CA ALA A 868 -2.34 16.99 5.64
C ALA A 868 -1.23 17.42 4.68
N ASP A 869 -1.46 18.54 4.00
CA ASP A 869 -0.40 19.27 3.33
C ASP A 869 0.57 19.83 4.38
N LEU A 870 1.86 19.96 4.03
CA LEU A 870 2.88 20.51 4.93
C LEU A 870 2.54 21.94 5.42
N LEU A 871 1.85 22.71 4.58
CA LEU A 871 1.52 24.11 4.83
C LEU A 871 0.13 24.30 5.46
N ASP A 872 -0.62 23.22 5.71
CA ASP A 872 -1.91 23.30 6.37
C ASP A 872 -1.76 23.55 7.88
N GLU A 873 -1.82 24.82 8.28
CA GLU A 873 -1.68 25.21 9.69
C GLU A 873 -2.87 24.79 10.56
N THR A 874 -4.00 24.39 9.97
CA THR A 874 -5.15 23.85 10.72
C THR A 874 -4.90 22.42 11.21
N ALA A 875 -3.99 21.69 10.55
CA ALA A 875 -3.57 20.36 10.95
C ALA A 875 -2.44 20.39 12.00
N SER A 876 -2.49 19.44 12.95
CA SER A 876 -1.44 19.29 13.95
C SER A 876 -0.07 19.04 13.31
N ILE A 877 1.00 19.48 13.98
CA ILE A 877 2.38 19.32 13.46
C ILE A 877 2.72 17.85 13.21
N GLU A 878 2.22 16.94 14.06
CA GLU A 878 2.39 15.50 13.90
C GLU A 878 1.72 15.01 12.63
N THR A 879 0.46 15.41 12.39
CA THR A 879 -0.29 15.01 11.20
C THR A 879 0.44 15.42 9.92
N ARG A 880 0.94 16.66 9.88
CA ARG A 880 1.73 17.16 8.74
C ARG A 880 3.05 16.40 8.55
N ALA A 881 3.81 16.20 9.62
CA ALA A 881 5.08 15.47 9.58
C ALA A 881 4.90 14.02 9.11
N ARG A 882 3.90 13.33 9.66
CA ARG A 882 3.59 11.94 9.31
C ARG A 882 3.01 11.81 7.90
N SER A 883 2.25 12.78 7.44
CA SER A 883 1.75 12.82 6.05
C SER A 883 2.88 12.93 5.03
N TYR A 884 3.89 13.75 5.33
CA TYR A 884 5.08 13.84 4.50
C TYR A 884 5.88 12.52 4.51
N ILE A 885 6.12 11.95 5.69
CA ILE A 885 6.84 10.68 5.83
C ILE A 885 6.09 9.56 5.09
N PHE A 886 4.76 9.51 5.20
CA PHE A 886 3.95 8.56 4.47
C PHE A 886 4.17 8.70 2.96
N SER A 887 4.01 9.91 2.43
CA SER A 887 4.06 10.17 0.98
C SER A 887 5.44 10.02 0.35
N ASN A 888 6.51 10.12 1.15
CA ASN A 888 7.90 10.11 0.68
C ASN A 888 8.70 8.88 1.12
N CYS A 889 8.24 8.12 2.13
CA CYS A 889 9.03 7.04 2.71
C CYS A 889 8.25 5.71 2.85
N ALA A 890 6.91 5.72 3.02
CA ALA A 890 6.17 4.51 3.36
C ALA A 890 6.27 3.40 2.32
N GLN A 891 6.34 3.73 1.04
CA GLN A 891 6.51 2.77 -0.06
C GLN A 891 7.76 1.86 0.09
N CYS A 892 8.79 2.30 0.82
CA CYS A 892 9.96 1.48 1.14
C CYS A 892 9.93 0.92 2.57
N HIS A 893 9.08 1.48 3.44
CA HIS A 893 9.01 1.21 4.88
C HIS A 893 7.60 0.74 5.25
N VAL A 894 7.20 -0.38 4.63
CA VAL A 894 5.99 -1.16 4.94
C VAL A 894 6.42 -2.56 5.36
N GLY A 895 5.56 -3.34 6.03
CA GLY A 895 5.96 -4.66 6.57
C GLY A 895 6.53 -5.67 5.55
N ALA A 896 6.12 -5.56 4.28
CA ALA A 896 6.65 -6.34 3.16
C ALA A 896 7.71 -5.60 2.33
N GLY A 897 7.99 -4.33 2.64
CA GLY A 897 8.91 -3.46 1.92
C GLY A 897 10.33 -3.97 2.13
N GLY A 898 10.90 -4.59 1.10
CA GLY A 898 12.30 -5.02 1.11
C GLY A 898 13.20 -3.83 1.36
N GLY A 899 13.62 -3.66 2.61
CA GLY A 899 14.47 -2.58 3.07
C GLY A 899 14.98 -2.93 4.46
N ASN A 900 16.27 -2.75 4.67
CA ASN A 900 17.00 -3.02 5.91
C ASN A 900 16.60 -2.07 7.08
N SER A 901 15.31 -1.84 7.31
CA SER A 901 14.81 -1.11 8.47
C SER A 901 13.50 -1.72 8.96
N GLN A 902 13.41 -2.01 10.26
CA GLN A 902 12.18 -2.48 10.90
C GLN A 902 11.18 -1.34 11.16
N MET A 903 11.16 -0.32 10.29
CA MET A 903 10.31 0.86 10.41
C MET A 903 9.05 0.69 9.57
N HIS A 904 7.92 1.15 10.12
CA HIS A 904 6.62 1.12 9.47
C HIS A 904 6.10 2.55 9.36
N PHE A 905 5.82 3.02 8.14
CA PHE A 905 5.40 4.41 7.89
C PHE A 905 4.00 4.53 7.30
N GLU A 906 3.21 3.45 7.32
CA GLU A 906 1.78 3.49 7.01
C GLU A 906 1.06 4.48 7.95
N PHE A 907 0.23 5.36 7.39
CA PHE A 907 -0.33 6.48 8.15
C PHE A 907 -1.27 6.05 9.28
N SER A 908 -1.90 4.88 9.17
CA SER A 908 -2.79 4.33 10.20
C SER A 908 -2.06 3.76 11.42
N ARG A 909 -0.74 3.60 11.39
CA ARG A 909 0.04 3.03 12.50
C ARG A 909 0.25 4.06 13.60
N SER A 910 0.19 3.65 14.86
CA SER A 910 0.63 4.49 15.99
C SER A 910 2.15 4.70 15.98
N LEU A 911 2.63 5.75 16.66
CA LEU A 911 4.08 6.02 16.81
C LEU A 911 4.87 4.81 17.33
N THR A 912 4.28 4.03 18.24
CA THR A 912 4.88 2.80 18.78
C THR A 912 4.98 1.73 17.70
N GLU A 913 3.92 1.51 16.93
CA GLU A 913 3.92 0.52 15.84
C GLU A 913 4.85 0.90 14.68
N MET A 914 5.14 2.20 14.50
CA MET A 914 6.11 2.67 13.51
C MET A 914 7.54 2.17 13.82
N ASN A 915 7.83 1.81 15.07
CA ASN A 915 9.12 1.28 15.52
C ASN A 915 10.30 2.20 15.16
N VAL A 916 10.16 3.49 15.47
CA VAL A 916 11.14 4.54 15.11
C VAL A 916 11.59 5.41 16.27
N VAL A 917 10.85 5.48 17.37
CA VAL A 917 11.16 6.35 18.51
C VAL A 917 12.14 5.66 19.45
N ASP A 918 13.28 6.30 19.71
CA ASP A 918 14.40 5.78 20.50
C ASP A 918 15.00 4.43 20.04
N GLU A 919 14.63 4.01 18.83
CA GLU A 919 15.13 2.80 18.20
C GLU A 919 16.52 2.98 17.59
N VAL A 920 17.35 1.94 17.69
CA VAL A 920 18.70 1.98 17.15
C VAL A 920 18.63 1.80 15.62
N PRO A 921 19.16 2.73 14.82
CA PRO A 921 19.17 2.57 13.37
C PRO A 921 20.02 1.36 12.98
N LEU A 922 19.50 0.51 12.07
CA LEU A 922 20.29 -0.57 11.48
C LEU A 922 21.48 -0.01 10.67
N HIS A 923 21.28 1.15 10.02
CA HIS A 923 22.35 1.90 9.35
C HIS A 923 22.52 3.25 10.02
N GLY A 924 23.63 3.41 10.76
CA GLY A 924 24.08 4.72 11.22
C GLY A 924 24.30 5.69 10.05
N LEU A 925 24.42 6.98 10.36
CA LEU A 925 24.71 8.00 9.35
C LEU A 925 25.86 8.88 9.83
N LYS A 926 26.83 9.10 8.95
CA LYS A 926 27.99 9.96 9.24
C LYS A 926 27.52 11.34 9.72
N GLY A 927 28.00 11.75 10.89
CA GLY A 927 27.60 13.00 11.53
C GLY A 927 26.47 12.88 12.56
N VAL A 928 25.98 11.66 12.84
CA VAL A 928 25.02 11.38 13.92
C VAL A 928 25.57 10.24 14.79
N GLU A 929 26.51 10.57 15.68
CA GLU A 929 27.15 9.58 16.56
C GLU A 929 26.19 9.11 17.66
N ALA A 930 26.04 7.78 17.79
CA ALA A 930 25.15 7.13 18.76
C ALA A 930 23.69 7.67 18.73
N GLY A 931 23.22 8.13 17.58
CA GLY A 931 21.84 8.59 17.39
C GLY A 931 20.83 7.46 17.31
N LYS A 932 19.55 7.82 17.48
CA LYS A 932 18.41 6.92 17.29
C LYS A 932 17.72 7.23 15.96
N LEU A 933 16.80 6.37 15.51
CA LEU A 933 15.98 6.64 14.32
C LEU A 933 15.25 7.97 14.47
N ILE A 934 14.54 8.15 15.59
CA ILE A 934 14.08 9.43 16.12
C ILE A 934 14.49 9.50 17.60
N THR A 935 15.16 10.57 18.01
CA THR A 935 15.42 10.89 19.43
C THR A 935 14.45 11.99 19.86
N PRO A 936 13.46 11.71 20.74
CA PRO A 936 12.52 12.71 21.23
C PRO A 936 13.21 13.97 21.75
N GLY A 937 12.76 15.14 21.30
CA GLY A 937 13.29 16.44 21.65
C GLY A 937 14.67 16.76 21.06
N ASN A 938 15.27 15.88 20.24
CA ASN A 938 16.61 16.10 19.69
C ASN A 938 16.72 15.71 18.20
N PRO A 939 16.37 16.63 17.28
CA PRO A 939 16.48 16.41 15.84
C PRO A 939 17.90 16.09 15.37
N ASP A 940 18.92 16.70 15.97
CA ASP A 940 20.31 16.53 15.54
C ASP A 940 20.88 15.16 15.91
N LYS A 941 20.25 14.44 16.85
CA LYS A 941 20.52 13.03 17.17
C LYS A 941 19.59 12.03 16.45
N SER A 942 18.69 12.52 15.62
CA SER A 942 17.71 11.70 14.90
C SER A 942 18.18 11.37 13.48
N VAL A 943 18.41 10.09 13.21
CA VAL A 943 18.89 9.61 11.91
C VAL A 943 17.87 9.88 10.80
N LEU A 944 16.57 9.70 11.05
CA LEU A 944 15.53 9.98 10.06
C LEU A 944 15.59 11.44 9.58
N PHE A 945 15.70 12.38 10.53
CA PHE A 945 15.85 13.81 10.24
C PHE A 945 17.12 14.11 9.43
N LYS A 946 18.24 13.46 9.75
CA LYS A 946 19.47 13.63 8.99
C LYS A 946 19.36 13.06 7.57
N ARG A 947 18.64 11.96 7.36
CA ARG A 947 18.45 11.35 6.04
C ARG A 947 17.63 12.23 5.10
N ILE A 948 16.56 12.85 5.60
CA ILE A 948 15.71 13.76 4.79
C ILE A 948 16.43 15.07 4.42
N THR A 949 17.41 15.50 5.22
CA THR A 949 18.24 16.70 4.97
C THR A 949 19.50 16.42 4.15
N THR A 950 19.80 15.15 3.85
CA THR A 950 20.99 14.74 3.08
C THR A 950 20.62 14.48 1.63
N ARG A 951 21.49 14.85 0.69
CA ARG A 951 21.39 14.43 -0.72
C ARG A 951 22.64 13.64 -1.12
N GLY A 952 22.46 12.55 -1.86
CA GLY A 952 23.50 11.56 -2.16
C GLY A 952 23.48 10.34 -1.24
N THR A 953 24.65 9.77 -0.93
CA THR A 953 24.76 8.55 -0.11
C THR A 953 24.06 8.70 1.23
N GLY A 954 23.13 7.78 1.52
CA GLY A 954 22.35 7.76 2.77
C GLY A 954 21.12 8.67 2.78
N GLN A 955 20.76 9.33 1.68
CA GLN A 955 19.55 10.18 1.59
C GLN A 955 18.23 9.38 1.72
N MET A 956 17.16 10.06 2.15
CA MET A 956 15.78 9.57 2.04
C MET A 956 14.87 10.69 1.49
N PRO A 957 14.04 10.41 0.46
CA PRO A 957 13.98 9.18 -0.33
C PRO A 957 15.24 8.93 -1.17
N ILE A 958 15.54 7.66 -1.47
CA ILE A 958 16.79 7.25 -2.15
C ILE A 958 16.86 7.67 -3.63
N ILE A 959 15.71 7.90 -4.28
CA ILE A 959 15.60 8.31 -5.68
C ILE A 959 14.60 9.48 -5.83
N ALA A 960 14.43 9.96 -7.07
CA ALA A 960 13.45 10.97 -7.51
C ALA A 960 13.64 12.41 -6.99
N THR A 961 14.59 12.66 -6.08
CA THR A 961 14.84 14.00 -5.53
C THR A 961 16.32 14.35 -5.58
N THR A 962 16.62 15.62 -5.88
CA THR A 962 17.96 16.20 -5.91
C THR A 962 18.09 17.40 -4.99
N GLU A 963 16.97 17.97 -4.54
CA GLU A 963 16.91 19.15 -3.66
C GLU A 963 16.26 18.79 -2.32
N VAL A 964 16.71 19.44 -1.25
CA VAL A 964 16.12 19.34 0.10
C VAL A 964 14.75 20.02 0.12
N ASP A 965 13.76 19.36 0.70
CA ASP A 965 12.45 19.98 0.99
C ASP A 965 12.56 20.75 2.31
N GLU A 966 12.89 22.04 2.23
CA GLU A 966 13.11 22.88 3.41
C GLU A 966 11.85 23.04 4.27
N ALA A 967 10.67 23.00 3.66
CA ALA A 967 9.40 23.07 4.40
C ALA A 967 9.19 21.80 5.22
N ALA A 968 9.42 20.62 4.63
CA ALA A 968 9.36 19.36 5.34
C ALA A 968 10.40 19.26 6.45
N VAL A 969 11.63 19.75 6.21
CA VAL A 969 12.69 19.82 7.22
C VAL A 969 12.24 20.65 8.41
N SER A 970 11.64 21.82 8.19
CA SER A 970 11.12 22.65 9.28
C SER A 970 10.03 21.93 10.08
N VAL A 971 9.04 21.34 9.39
CA VAL A 971 7.92 20.64 10.03
C VAL A 971 8.39 19.44 10.85
N ILE A 972 9.28 18.61 10.29
CA ILE A 972 9.79 17.41 10.98
C ILE A 972 10.70 17.79 12.15
N ARG A 973 11.51 18.85 12.01
CA ARG A 973 12.30 19.38 13.13
C ARG A 973 11.39 19.77 14.30
N GLN A 974 10.36 20.58 14.03
CA GLN A 974 9.42 21.04 15.05
C GLN A 974 8.67 19.88 15.69
N TRP A 975 8.25 18.90 14.89
CA TRP A 975 7.59 17.70 15.40
C TRP A 975 8.49 16.93 16.38
N ILE A 976 9.74 16.67 16.02
CA ILE A 976 10.70 15.98 16.90
C ILE A 976 11.00 16.80 18.16
N GLU A 977 11.13 18.13 18.05
CA GLU A 977 11.36 19.02 19.20
C GLU A 977 10.20 19.02 20.19
N GLN A 978 8.97 18.81 19.72
CA GLN A 978 7.77 18.73 20.56
C GLN A 978 7.53 17.35 21.18
N MET A 979 8.25 16.31 20.74
CA MET A 979 8.14 14.98 21.35
C MET A 979 8.68 14.98 22.77
N THR A 980 7.85 14.54 23.72
CA THR A 980 8.27 14.27 25.10
C THR A 980 9.00 12.93 25.19
N LYS A 981 10.01 12.86 26.06
CA LYS A 981 10.72 11.62 26.40
C LYS A 981 9.86 10.65 27.18
#